data_AF-A0A0Q8QCZ0-F1
#
_entry.id   AF-A0A0Q8QCZ0-F1
#
_cell.length_a   1.000
_cell.length_b   1.000
_cell.length_c   1.000
_cell.angle_alpha   90.00
_cell.angle_beta   90.00
_cell.angle_gamma   90.00
#
_symmetry.space_group_name_H-M   'P 1'
#
loop_
_entity.id
_entity.type
_entity.pdbx_description
1 polymer ?
#
loop_
_entity_poly.entity_id
_entity_poly.type
_entity_poly.pdbx_seq_one_letter_code
_entity_poly.pdbx_strand_id
1 'polypeptide(L)'
;MRKILKFYARLFAVLFPRPETPARKAVKLGDAARGRRDWPAAAEAYRTAVREDPKLGHIWIQLGHALKETDDLSGAIEAYETAAVQRPDLSETHIFLAHIYKQLGRIEPAITHFLMALHIGEQTSGENDELLRLLAQQGDKGRAALTGLLGDVLHRLPPAKGEARLLTQIRGVITESSAPPPPSATTDGRTALVFDISDLIGYYANARLPTGIQRVQLETIEGALLRGDGREIRLCCFIDGREEWLELPLERMRAIAQLSISGGDRFDPEWTEAVAGLRLFLSLTHGFEFPQGASLINLGTSWWLQNYFLFVRDAKARRGIRYIPFVHDMIPIMTPEHCTRGLTQDFISWVIGVFDHADHFLCNSEATKRDLLSVAATLGHELDAADVAVIPLDTDFRKPGVVELPDAALDRWGLNRDGFVLFVSTIESRKGHLIAFDAWADLIARHGPDAVPHLVCVGNRGWLNDRIYERLANDSVLAAKVSMLSRLSDEELSLLYRACRFTLYPSTYEGWGLPVTESLCCGKVPLISDAASLPEAGGDFAVYAPAGSVPALADAAERLTLDDDYRASLEAKIRAGFRPRAWSDLARQIADELDSFAARDAGSGTFVMPPPLGAKIGAWHPMTRNDSTRIWRGMRTGEGFRSNLGWYWPEARGCRVRAEGGDLLIRLDGPHSALRILFQMVGDDHGDALWSLRSGAVEQSGELRRNQRGWAVFTIDAAAAAHDVAVRFEALSATGGPPITYFVAGFFLHAADDLAARQDFVEAVALQRLDSLDAFGGR
;
A
#
# COMPACT_ATOMS: atom_id res chain seq x y z
N MET A 1 -10.42 43.65 26.59
CA MET A 1 -10.04 42.22 26.47
C MET A 1 -9.79 41.74 25.02
N ARG A 2 -10.76 41.77 24.09
CA ARG A 2 -10.57 41.31 22.69
C ARG A 2 -9.42 41.97 21.91
N LYS A 3 -9.14 43.26 22.13
CA LYS A 3 -8.01 43.97 21.48
C LYS A 3 -6.65 43.55 22.06
N ILE A 4 -6.60 43.26 23.36
CA ILE A 4 -5.39 42.80 24.06
C ILE A 4 -5.09 41.34 23.67
N LEU A 5 -6.09 40.46 23.60
CA LEU A 5 -5.92 39.10 23.09
C LEU A 5 -5.45 39.05 21.62
N LYS A 6 -5.97 39.94 20.76
CA LYS A 6 -5.48 40.06 19.36
C LYS A 6 -4.04 40.57 19.29
N PHE A 7 -3.64 41.45 20.20
CA PHE A 7 -2.26 41.93 20.30
C PHE A 7 -1.31 40.81 20.75
N TYR A 8 -1.65 40.09 21.82
CA TYR A 8 -0.86 38.94 22.28
C TYR A 8 -0.84 37.79 21.29
N ALA A 9 -1.95 37.47 20.60
CA ALA A 9 -1.95 36.44 19.57
C ALA A 9 -1.07 36.80 18.36
N ARG A 10 -1.04 38.07 17.95
CA ARG A 10 -0.11 38.55 16.93
C ARG A 10 1.33 38.54 17.41
N LEU A 11 1.57 38.94 18.66
CA LEU A 11 2.90 38.92 19.28
C LEU A 11 3.42 37.48 19.45
N PHE A 12 2.55 36.53 19.82
CA PHE A 12 2.87 35.10 19.94
C PHE A 12 3.15 34.46 18.58
N ALA A 13 2.40 34.82 17.54
CA ALA A 13 2.65 34.35 16.17
C ALA A 13 3.96 34.90 15.56
N VAL A 14 4.40 36.08 16.01
CA VAL A 14 5.68 36.68 15.61
C VAL A 14 6.85 36.10 16.42
N LEU A 15 6.65 35.81 17.70
CA LEU A 15 7.68 35.27 18.60
C LEU A 15 7.86 33.75 18.50
N PHE A 16 6.80 33.02 18.09
CA PHE A 16 6.79 31.56 17.98
C PHE A 16 6.08 31.12 16.68
N PRO A 17 6.70 31.37 15.51
CA PRO A 17 6.19 30.82 14.26
C PRO A 17 6.11 29.30 14.37
N ARG A 18 5.01 28.68 13.92
CA ARG A 18 4.96 27.23 13.77
C ARG A 18 6.15 26.80 12.91
N PRO A 19 6.90 25.75 13.30
CA PRO A 19 8.02 25.29 12.49
C PRO A 19 7.50 24.97 11.10
N GLU A 20 8.09 25.63 10.10
CA GLU A 20 7.73 25.42 8.72
C GLU A 20 8.23 24.04 8.30
N THR A 21 7.31 23.15 7.91
CA THR A 21 7.67 21.82 7.42
C THR A 21 8.63 21.93 6.24
N PRO A 22 9.61 21.01 6.09
CA PRO A 22 10.53 21.01 4.95
C PRO A 22 9.84 21.13 3.60
N ALA A 23 8.74 20.38 3.38
CA ALA A 23 7.91 20.46 2.18
C ALA A 23 7.39 21.88 1.91
N ARG A 24 6.75 22.51 2.89
CA ARG A 24 6.22 23.89 2.77
C ARG A 24 7.30 24.93 2.48
N LYS A 25 8.48 24.78 3.07
CA LYS A 25 9.64 25.63 2.78
C LYS A 25 10.09 25.44 1.33
N ALA A 26 10.16 24.21 0.85
CA ALA A 26 10.51 23.87 -0.52
C ALA A 26 9.48 24.42 -1.53
N VAL A 27 8.18 24.31 -1.26
CA VAL A 27 7.11 24.92 -2.08
C VAL A 27 7.31 26.42 -2.22
N LYS A 28 7.55 27.14 -1.11
CA LYS A 28 7.78 28.60 -1.17
C LYS A 28 9.01 28.98 -1.99
N LEU A 29 10.08 28.19 -1.89
CA LEU A 29 11.28 28.39 -2.70
C LEU A 29 10.98 28.18 -4.19
N GLY A 30 10.23 27.12 -4.51
CA GLY A 30 9.77 26.81 -5.87
C GLY A 30 8.89 27.91 -6.46
N ASP A 31 7.91 28.41 -5.69
CA ASP A 31 7.05 29.51 -6.13
C ASP A 31 7.83 30.82 -6.34
N ALA A 32 8.79 31.13 -5.46
CA ALA A 32 9.64 32.30 -5.61
C ALA A 32 10.55 32.20 -6.85
N ALA A 33 11.13 31.01 -7.11
CA ALA A 33 11.93 30.75 -8.30
C ALA A 33 11.09 30.83 -9.57
N ARG A 34 9.91 30.21 -9.58
CA ARG A 34 8.91 30.30 -10.65
C ARG A 34 8.51 31.75 -10.94
N GLY A 35 8.29 32.55 -9.90
CA GLY A 35 7.99 33.99 -10.04
C GLY A 35 9.12 34.78 -10.71
N ARG A 36 10.38 34.33 -10.57
CA ARG A 36 11.55 34.88 -11.28
C ARG A 36 11.80 34.23 -12.65
N ARG A 37 10.97 33.25 -13.06
CA ARG A 37 11.17 32.40 -14.24
C ARG A 37 12.49 31.62 -14.23
N ASP A 38 13.00 31.34 -13.03
CA ASP A 38 14.14 30.47 -12.83
C ASP A 38 13.65 29.01 -12.76
N TRP A 39 13.38 28.44 -13.94
CA TRP A 39 12.75 27.13 -14.09
C TRP A 39 13.59 25.97 -13.51
N PRO A 40 14.93 25.93 -13.68
CA PRO A 40 15.76 24.90 -13.05
C PRO A 40 15.68 24.95 -11.51
N ALA A 41 15.77 26.14 -10.91
CA ALA A 41 15.65 26.28 -9.45
C ALA A 41 14.22 25.96 -8.96
N ALA A 42 13.20 26.29 -9.74
CA ALA A 42 11.81 25.94 -9.44
C ALA A 42 11.60 24.43 -9.46
N ALA A 43 12.09 23.74 -10.50
CA ALA A 43 12.01 22.29 -10.62
C ALA A 43 12.69 21.58 -9.44
N GLU A 44 13.90 22.00 -9.05
CA GLU A 44 14.61 21.37 -7.94
C GLU A 44 13.91 21.58 -6.59
N ALA A 45 13.40 22.79 -6.36
CA ALA A 45 12.63 23.10 -5.16
C ALA A 45 11.30 22.33 -5.11
N TYR A 46 10.59 22.18 -6.23
CA TYR A 46 9.38 21.37 -6.29
C TYR A 46 9.68 19.87 -6.17
N ARG A 47 10.76 19.35 -6.77
CA ARG A 47 11.22 17.96 -6.54
C ARG A 47 11.47 17.70 -5.06
N THR A 48 12.09 18.65 -4.38
CA THR A 48 12.29 18.57 -2.93
C THR A 48 10.95 18.56 -2.20
N ALA A 49 10.01 19.44 -2.59
CA ALA A 49 8.69 19.50 -1.97
C ALA A 49 7.92 18.17 -2.10
N VAL A 50 7.88 17.57 -3.29
CA VAL A 50 7.15 16.32 -3.53
C VAL A 50 7.89 15.09 -3.00
N ARG A 51 9.20 15.18 -2.76
CA ARG A 51 9.96 14.13 -2.04
C ARG A 51 9.62 14.13 -0.56
N GLU A 52 9.45 15.31 0.03
CA GLU A 52 9.07 15.48 1.44
C GLU A 52 7.58 15.19 1.68
N ASP A 53 6.72 15.56 0.72
CA ASP A 53 5.29 15.25 0.75
C ASP A 53 4.79 14.88 -0.66
N PRO A 54 4.77 13.57 -0.99
CA PRO A 54 4.34 13.09 -2.30
C PRO A 54 2.88 13.38 -2.63
N LYS A 55 2.03 13.74 -1.65
CA LYS A 55 0.58 13.95 -1.85
C LYS A 55 0.22 15.34 -2.35
N LEU A 56 1.21 16.20 -2.58
CA LEU A 56 1.01 17.56 -3.08
C LEU A 56 0.68 17.58 -4.58
N GLY A 57 -0.51 17.09 -4.97
CA GLY A 57 -0.91 16.94 -6.38
C GLY A 57 -0.81 18.22 -7.21
N HIS A 58 -1.16 19.37 -6.61
CA HIS A 58 -1.00 20.67 -7.28
C HIS A 58 0.48 21.04 -7.50
N ILE A 59 1.40 20.59 -6.65
CA ILE A 59 2.85 20.83 -6.82
C ILE A 59 3.44 19.91 -7.88
N TRP A 60 2.92 18.69 -8.05
CA TRP A 60 3.29 17.83 -9.18
C TRP A 60 2.99 18.50 -10.53
N ILE A 61 1.87 19.21 -10.66
CA ILE A 61 1.57 20.02 -11.86
C ILE A 61 2.60 21.14 -12.04
N GLN A 62 2.93 21.86 -10.96
CA GLN A 62 3.92 22.95 -11.01
C GLN A 62 5.33 22.44 -11.33
N LEU A 63 5.68 21.25 -10.84
CA LEU A 63 6.90 20.56 -11.21
C LEU A 63 6.88 20.19 -12.70
N GLY A 64 5.79 19.62 -13.20
CA GLY A 64 5.62 19.32 -14.63
C GLY A 64 5.79 20.56 -15.50
N HIS A 65 5.23 21.70 -15.09
CA HIS A 65 5.41 22.99 -15.79
C HIS A 65 6.87 23.42 -15.80
N ALA A 66 7.53 23.40 -14.64
CA ALA A 66 8.93 23.80 -14.54
C ALA A 66 9.84 22.88 -15.38
N LEU A 67 9.60 21.57 -15.37
CA LEU A 67 10.36 20.59 -16.13
C LEU A 67 10.18 20.76 -17.64
N LYS A 68 8.94 21.00 -18.08
CA LYS A 68 8.63 21.31 -19.48
C LYS A 68 9.37 22.56 -19.97
N GLU A 69 9.42 23.63 -19.16
CA GLU A 69 10.16 24.86 -19.49
C GLU A 69 11.69 24.66 -19.50
N THR A 70 12.19 23.61 -18.85
CA THR A 70 13.60 23.18 -18.93
C THR A 70 13.87 22.14 -20.03
N ASP A 71 12.89 21.84 -20.88
CA ASP A 71 12.96 20.81 -21.93
C ASP A 71 13.16 19.37 -21.42
N ASP A 72 12.92 19.14 -20.11
CA ASP A 72 12.87 17.79 -19.51
C ASP A 72 11.46 17.21 -19.68
N LEU A 73 11.13 16.84 -20.92
CA LEU A 73 9.80 16.35 -21.29
C LEU A 73 9.45 15.02 -20.61
N SER A 74 10.43 14.15 -20.39
CA SER A 74 10.24 12.87 -19.70
C SER A 74 9.90 13.09 -18.22
N GLY A 75 10.65 13.95 -17.52
CA GLY A 75 10.34 14.33 -16.15
C GLY A 75 9.02 15.08 -16.04
N ALA A 76 8.67 15.89 -17.04
CA ALA A 76 7.37 16.56 -17.10
C ALA A 76 6.20 15.55 -17.22
N ILE A 77 6.32 14.54 -18.08
CA ILE A 77 5.34 13.44 -18.19
C ILE A 77 5.17 12.75 -16.84
N GLU A 78 6.25 12.32 -16.20
CA GLU A 78 6.18 11.65 -14.89
C GLU A 78 5.45 12.51 -13.85
N ALA A 79 5.76 13.80 -13.82
CA ALA A 79 5.12 14.73 -12.90
C ALA A 79 3.63 14.93 -13.19
N TYR A 80 3.23 15.10 -14.46
CA TYR A 80 1.82 15.23 -14.83
C TYR A 80 1.05 13.92 -14.68
N GLU A 81 1.61 12.76 -15.00
CA GLU A 81 0.97 11.47 -14.72
C GLU A 81 0.71 11.29 -13.23
N THR A 82 1.70 11.60 -12.41
CA THR A 82 1.57 11.57 -10.95
C THR A 82 0.47 12.53 -10.48
N ALA A 83 0.43 13.74 -11.04
CA ALA A 83 -0.64 14.69 -10.77
C ALA A 83 -2.02 14.16 -11.20
N ALA A 84 -2.14 13.51 -12.36
CA ALA A 84 -3.40 12.96 -12.87
C ALA A 84 -3.92 11.81 -12.01
N VAL A 85 -3.03 10.99 -11.45
CA VAL A 85 -3.40 9.94 -10.48
C VAL A 85 -3.91 10.55 -9.17
N GLN A 86 -3.31 11.66 -8.71
CA GLN A 86 -3.71 12.32 -7.46
C GLN A 86 -4.95 13.22 -7.61
N ARG A 87 -5.18 13.75 -8.81
CA ARG A 87 -6.26 14.67 -9.17
C ARG A 87 -6.94 14.19 -10.46
N PRO A 88 -7.66 13.05 -10.42
CA PRO A 88 -8.33 12.48 -11.59
C PRO A 88 -9.47 13.36 -12.09
N ASP A 89 -9.93 14.30 -11.27
CA ASP A 89 -10.95 15.31 -11.58
C ASP A 89 -10.43 16.46 -12.46
N LEU A 90 -9.11 16.57 -12.67
CA LEU A 90 -8.51 17.73 -13.34
C LEU A 90 -8.18 17.43 -14.81
N SER A 91 -9.06 17.90 -15.70
CA SER A 91 -8.93 17.79 -17.16
C SER A 91 -7.59 18.35 -17.69
N GLU A 92 -7.13 19.48 -17.14
CA GLU A 92 -5.94 20.21 -17.59
C GLU A 92 -4.68 19.35 -17.60
N THR A 93 -4.54 18.45 -16.62
CA THR A 93 -3.36 17.58 -16.53
C THR A 93 -3.27 16.63 -17.71
N HIS A 94 -4.42 16.09 -18.15
CA HIS A 94 -4.49 15.28 -19.35
C HIS A 94 -4.29 16.11 -20.62
N ILE A 95 -4.76 17.36 -20.65
CA ILE A 95 -4.44 18.27 -21.76
C ILE A 95 -2.92 18.49 -21.86
N PHE A 96 -2.22 18.72 -20.75
CA PHE A 96 -0.77 18.90 -20.74
C PHE A 96 -0.02 17.65 -21.23
N LEU A 97 -0.42 16.47 -20.75
CA LEU A 97 0.13 15.18 -21.22
C LEU A 97 -0.11 14.99 -22.72
N ALA A 98 -1.33 15.25 -23.20
CA ALA A 98 -1.68 15.09 -24.60
C ALA A 98 -0.79 15.94 -25.52
N HIS A 99 -0.54 17.19 -25.14
CA HIS A 99 0.33 18.10 -25.88
C HIS A 99 1.80 17.64 -25.87
N ILE A 100 2.30 17.14 -24.74
CA ILE A 100 3.69 16.67 -24.66
C ILE A 100 3.87 15.39 -25.48
N TYR A 101 2.96 14.43 -25.39
CA TYR A 101 3.04 13.21 -26.22
C TYR A 101 2.94 13.53 -27.70
N LYS A 102 2.08 14.48 -28.09
CA LYS A 102 2.03 14.98 -29.47
C LYS A 102 3.36 15.60 -29.89
N GLN A 103 3.98 16.43 -29.05
CA GLN A 103 5.29 17.04 -29.31
C GLN A 103 6.38 15.98 -29.51
N LEU A 104 6.30 14.87 -28.77
CA LEU A 104 7.19 13.71 -28.89
C LEU A 104 6.84 12.77 -30.07
N GLY A 105 5.81 13.08 -30.86
CA GLY A 105 5.33 12.23 -31.95
C GLY A 105 4.61 10.95 -31.50
N ARG A 106 4.31 10.81 -30.21
CA ARG A 106 3.59 9.67 -29.62
C ARG A 106 2.09 9.89 -29.73
N ILE A 107 1.54 9.56 -30.90
CA ILE A 107 0.16 9.94 -31.25
C ILE A 107 -0.90 9.17 -30.45
N GLU A 108 -0.73 7.87 -30.21
CA GLU A 108 -1.71 7.06 -29.47
C GLU A 108 -1.88 7.52 -28.00
N PRO A 109 -0.80 7.75 -27.21
CA PRO A 109 -0.93 8.37 -25.88
C PRO A 109 -1.54 9.77 -25.93
N ALA A 110 -1.21 10.58 -26.95
CA ALA A 110 -1.77 11.92 -27.11
C ALA A 110 -3.30 11.89 -27.31
N ILE A 111 -3.78 11.03 -28.22
CA ILE A 111 -5.21 10.81 -28.45
C ILE A 111 -5.89 10.35 -27.16
N THR A 112 -5.26 9.43 -26.43
CA THR A 112 -5.86 8.89 -25.22
C THR A 112 -6.05 9.98 -24.16
N HIS A 113 -5.03 10.81 -23.92
CA HIS A 113 -5.15 11.91 -22.98
C HIS A 113 -6.08 13.03 -23.44
N PHE A 114 -6.22 13.28 -24.74
CA PHE A 114 -7.29 14.14 -25.24
C PHE A 114 -8.68 13.53 -24.97
N LEU A 115 -8.87 12.23 -25.13
CA LEU A 115 -10.13 11.58 -24.78
C LEU A 115 -10.43 11.64 -23.27
N MET A 116 -9.40 11.56 -22.42
CA MET A 116 -9.53 11.74 -20.96
C MET A 116 -10.04 13.13 -20.59
N ALA A 117 -9.39 14.16 -21.11
CA ALA A 117 -9.77 15.54 -20.80
C ALA A 117 -11.19 15.86 -21.32
N LEU A 118 -11.61 15.23 -22.43
CA LEU A 118 -12.99 15.31 -22.92
C LEU A 118 -13.97 14.62 -21.96
N HIS A 119 -13.62 13.44 -21.44
CA HIS A 119 -14.46 12.71 -20.48
C HIS A 119 -14.71 13.49 -19.18
N ILE A 120 -13.68 14.19 -18.69
CA ILE A 120 -13.74 14.95 -17.43
C ILE A 120 -14.58 16.24 -17.57
N GLY A 121 -14.73 16.77 -18.80
CA GLY A 121 -15.77 17.75 -19.11
C GLY A 121 -15.33 19.21 -19.26
N GLU A 122 -14.07 19.48 -19.60
CA GLU A 122 -13.52 20.86 -19.68
C GLU A 122 -12.57 21.09 -20.87
N GLN A 123 -12.81 20.48 -22.04
CA GLN A 123 -12.03 20.82 -23.25
C GLN A 123 -12.54 22.07 -23.96
N THR A 124 -11.63 22.86 -24.55
CA THR A 124 -12.01 23.94 -25.47
C THR A 124 -12.26 23.38 -26.87
N SER A 125 -12.87 24.18 -27.75
CA SER A 125 -13.05 23.81 -29.15
C SER A 125 -11.72 23.47 -29.86
N GLY A 126 -10.60 24.04 -29.40
CA GLY A 126 -9.28 23.81 -29.96
C GLY A 126 -8.73 22.40 -29.72
N GLU A 127 -8.84 21.87 -28.50
CA GLU A 127 -8.40 20.51 -28.18
C GLU A 127 -9.29 19.46 -28.87
N ASN A 128 -10.59 19.74 -28.98
CA ASN A 128 -11.55 18.88 -29.69
C ASN A 128 -11.22 18.73 -31.19
N ASP A 129 -10.92 19.85 -31.87
CA ASP A 129 -10.50 19.83 -33.27
C ASP A 129 -9.15 19.14 -33.48
N GLU A 130 -8.26 19.23 -32.49
CA GLU A 130 -6.96 18.55 -32.51
C GLU A 130 -7.13 17.03 -32.34
N LEU A 131 -7.94 16.59 -31.38
CA LEU A 131 -8.30 15.19 -31.18
C LEU A 131 -8.87 14.57 -32.45
N LEU A 132 -9.82 15.25 -33.11
CA LEU A 132 -10.38 14.80 -34.38
C LEU A 132 -9.33 14.67 -35.48
N ARG A 133 -8.39 15.63 -35.56
CA ARG A 133 -7.28 15.55 -36.52
C ARG A 133 -6.37 14.36 -36.26
N LEU A 134 -6.00 14.11 -35.00
CA LEU A 134 -5.14 12.98 -34.64
C LEU A 134 -5.83 11.62 -34.87
N LEU A 135 -7.13 11.51 -34.57
CA LEU A 135 -7.95 10.33 -34.87
C LEU A 135 -8.08 10.07 -36.36
N ALA A 136 -8.28 11.12 -37.18
CA ALA A 136 -8.36 11.01 -38.63
C ALA A 136 -7.05 10.53 -39.26
N GLN A 137 -5.91 10.85 -38.64
CA GLN A 137 -4.58 10.41 -39.04
C GLN A 137 -4.28 8.94 -38.68
N GLN A 138 -5.05 8.32 -37.79
CA GLN A 138 -4.90 6.89 -37.49
C GLN A 138 -5.45 6.04 -38.65
N GLY A 139 -4.64 5.11 -39.14
CA GLY A 139 -5.10 4.01 -39.99
C GLY A 139 -5.86 2.94 -39.20
N ASP A 140 -6.38 1.93 -39.89
CA ASP A 140 -7.26 0.90 -39.28
C ASP A 140 -6.64 0.19 -38.07
N LYS A 141 -5.33 -0.08 -38.10
CA LYS A 141 -4.59 -0.69 -36.96
C LYS A 141 -4.54 0.20 -35.72
N GLY A 142 -4.28 1.50 -35.88
CA GLY A 142 -4.23 2.45 -34.77
C GLY A 142 -5.62 2.69 -34.16
N ARG A 143 -6.66 2.68 -35.01
CA ARG A 143 -8.06 2.75 -34.55
C ARG A 143 -8.46 1.51 -33.74
N ALA A 144 -8.07 0.31 -34.18
CA ALA A 144 -8.31 -0.93 -33.43
C ALA A 144 -7.59 -0.95 -32.07
N ALA A 145 -6.33 -0.47 -32.00
CA ALA A 145 -5.58 -0.35 -30.74
C ALA A 145 -6.27 0.61 -29.75
N LEU A 146 -6.73 1.76 -30.24
CA LEU A 146 -7.51 2.72 -29.45
C LEU A 146 -8.87 2.16 -29.02
N THR A 147 -9.52 1.36 -29.86
CA THR A 147 -10.77 0.65 -29.53
C THR A 147 -10.56 -0.31 -28.35
N GLY A 148 -9.49 -1.11 -28.38
CA GLY A 148 -9.15 -2.02 -27.28
C GLY A 148 -8.66 -1.33 -26.00
N LEU A 149 -8.14 -0.10 -26.11
CA LEU A 149 -7.69 0.70 -24.97
C LEU A 149 -8.84 1.50 -24.32
N LEU A 150 -9.84 1.94 -25.11
CA LEU A 150 -10.82 2.96 -24.71
C LEU A 150 -12.28 2.61 -25.01
N GLY A 151 -12.57 1.37 -25.43
CA GLY A 151 -13.91 0.94 -25.86
C GLY A 151 -15.02 1.32 -24.87
N ASP A 152 -14.87 0.99 -23.59
CA ASP A 152 -15.86 1.29 -22.55
C ASP A 152 -16.01 2.79 -22.26
N VAL A 153 -14.90 3.53 -22.30
CA VAL A 153 -14.84 4.99 -22.07
C VAL A 153 -15.66 5.73 -23.13
N LEU A 154 -15.45 5.36 -24.39
CA LEU A 154 -16.13 5.95 -25.55
C LEU A 154 -17.63 5.61 -25.60
N HIS A 155 -18.00 4.43 -25.10
CA HIS A 155 -19.41 4.02 -24.98
C HIS A 155 -20.17 4.84 -23.94
N ARG A 156 -19.50 5.37 -22.91
CA ARG A 156 -20.14 6.01 -21.74
C ARG A 156 -19.95 7.53 -21.63
N LEU A 157 -19.30 8.18 -22.61
CA LEU A 157 -19.22 9.65 -22.70
C LEU A 157 -20.65 10.26 -22.69
N PRO A 158 -20.99 11.13 -21.72
CA PRO A 158 -22.30 11.75 -21.67
C PRO A 158 -22.44 12.79 -22.79
N PRO A 159 -23.63 12.95 -23.41
CA PRO A 159 -23.84 14.04 -24.35
C PRO A 159 -24.03 15.36 -23.58
N ALA A 160 -23.03 16.25 -23.58
CA ALA A 160 -23.26 17.65 -23.28
C ALA A 160 -23.89 18.37 -24.50
N LYS A 161 -24.73 19.37 -24.24
CA LYS A 161 -25.40 20.16 -25.30
C LYS A 161 -24.36 20.96 -26.10
N GLY A 162 -23.92 20.40 -27.23
CA GLY A 162 -22.95 21.00 -28.15
C GLY A 162 -22.01 19.97 -28.80
N GLU A 163 -21.77 18.84 -28.13
CA GLU A 163 -20.75 17.82 -28.50
C GLU A 163 -21.32 16.59 -29.23
N ALA A 164 -22.62 16.54 -29.50
CA ALA A 164 -23.27 15.42 -30.19
C ALA A 164 -22.62 15.09 -31.56
N ARG A 165 -22.08 16.09 -32.26
CA ARG A 165 -21.41 15.91 -33.56
C ARG A 165 -19.99 15.33 -33.42
N LEU A 166 -19.23 15.78 -32.42
CA LEU A 166 -17.88 15.31 -32.10
C LEU A 166 -17.93 13.85 -31.66
N LEU A 167 -18.82 13.51 -30.74
CA LEU A 167 -19.02 12.14 -30.25
C LEU A 167 -19.50 11.19 -31.35
N THR A 168 -20.34 11.68 -32.29
CA THR A 168 -20.76 10.90 -33.47
C THR A 168 -19.58 10.63 -34.41
N GLN A 169 -18.68 11.59 -34.60
CA GLN A 169 -17.47 11.43 -35.42
C GLN A 169 -16.46 10.49 -34.77
N ILE A 170 -16.24 10.58 -33.45
CA ILE A 170 -15.36 9.68 -32.70
C ILE A 170 -15.90 8.24 -32.74
N ARG A 171 -17.21 8.04 -32.54
CA ARG A 171 -17.86 6.72 -32.63
C ARG A 171 -17.88 6.14 -34.04
N GLY A 172 -18.00 6.98 -35.06
CA GLY A 172 -17.95 6.56 -36.48
C GLY A 172 -16.57 6.09 -36.94
N VAL A 173 -15.51 6.37 -36.18
CA VAL A 173 -14.12 5.99 -36.49
C VAL A 173 -13.70 4.67 -35.80
N ILE A 174 -14.38 4.24 -34.73
CA ILE A 174 -13.85 3.27 -33.73
C ILE A 174 -14.78 2.03 -33.56
N THR A 175 -15.82 1.87 -34.36
CA THR A 175 -16.76 0.75 -34.17
C THR A 175 -16.26 -0.59 -34.73
N GLU A 176 -15.66 -1.40 -33.86
CA GLU A 176 -16.00 -2.83 -33.60
C GLU A 176 -15.21 -3.34 -32.37
N SER A 177 -15.86 -3.48 -31.20
CA SER A 177 -15.78 -4.70 -30.36
C SER A 177 -16.59 -4.57 -29.06
N SER A 178 -17.52 -5.52 -28.92
CA SER A 178 -18.14 -6.15 -27.74
C SER A 178 -18.39 -5.35 -26.45
N ALA A 179 -19.69 -5.26 -26.10
CA ALA A 179 -20.18 -5.00 -24.75
C ALA A 179 -19.58 -5.98 -23.71
N PRO A 180 -19.48 -5.56 -22.42
CA PRO A 180 -19.01 -6.44 -21.35
C PRO A 180 -19.90 -7.69 -21.25
N PRO A 181 -19.31 -8.88 -21.04
CA PRO A 181 -20.09 -10.09 -20.89
C PRO A 181 -20.98 -9.98 -19.64
N PRO A 182 -22.21 -10.53 -19.68
CA PRO A 182 -23.06 -10.61 -18.50
C PRO A 182 -22.37 -11.43 -17.41
N PRO A 183 -22.67 -11.18 -16.12
CA PRO A 183 -22.11 -11.96 -15.03
C PRO A 183 -22.43 -13.43 -15.26
N SER A 184 -21.39 -14.24 -15.47
CA SER A 184 -21.53 -15.69 -15.54
C SER A 184 -21.90 -16.18 -14.14
N ALA A 185 -23.09 -16.77 -14.00
CA ALA A 185 -23.37 -17.62 -12.86
C ALA A 185 -22.31 -18.73 -12.84
N THR A 186 -21.62 -18.88 -11.70
CA THR A 186 -20.63 -19.93 -11.51
C THR A 186 -21.29 -21.30 -11.76
N THR A 187 -20.77 -22.02 -12.75
CA THR A 187 -21.35 -23.27 -13.25
C THR A 187 -21.15 -24.46 -12.30
N ASP A 188 -20.45 -24.29 -11.18
CA ASP A 188 -20.07 -25.37 -10.26
C ASP A 188 -20.31 -25.05 -8.76
N GLY A 189 -21.03 -23.96 -8.43
CA GLY A 189 -21.38 -23.61 -7.05
C GLY A 189 -20.21 -23.17 -6.13
N ARG A 190 -18.96 -23.19 -6.62
CA ARG A 190 -17.77 -22.69 -5.91
C ARG A 190 -17.69 -21.15 -5.98
N THR A 191 -17.19 -20.53 -4.92
CA THR A 191 -17.03 -19.06 -4.84
C THR A 191 -15.89 -18.58 -5.74
N ALA A 192 -16.10 -17.45 -6.43
CA ALA A 192 -15.07 -16.80 -7.23
C ALA A 192 -13.89 -16.35 -6.34
N LEU A 193 -12.67 -16.47 -6.87
CA LEU A 193 -11.45 -16.00 -6.22
C LEU A 193 -11.06 -14.66 -6.84
N VAL A 194 -10.99 -13.62 -6.01
CA VAL A 194 -10.56 -12.29 -6.43
C VAL A 194 -9.24 -11.97 -5.74
N PHE A 195 -8.16 -11.92 -6.52
CA PHE A 195 -6.85 -11.54 -5.98
C PHE A 195 -6.68 -10.02 -6.02
N ASP A 196 -6.39 -9.45 -4.86
CA ASP A 196 -5.97 -8.07 -4.74
C ASP A 196 -4.47 -7.93 -4.98
N ILE A 197 -4.14 -7.20 -6.04
CA ILE A 197 -2.79 -6.90 -6.49
C ILE A 197 -2.40 -5.41 -6.33
N SER A 198 -3.08 -4.69 -5.43
CA SER A 198 -2.82 -3.26 -5.15
C SER A 198 -1.36 -3.00 -4.83
N ASP A 199 -0.74 -3.89 -4.05
CA ASP A 199 0.67 -3.86 -3.69
C ASP A 199 1.58 -3.95 -4.92
N LEU A 200 1.34 -4.92 -5.80
CA LEU A 200 2.10 -5.10 -7.02
C LEU A 200 2.01 -3.88 -7.94
N ILE A 201 0.80 -3.34 -8.12
CA ILE A 201 0.56 -2.16 -8.97
C ILE A 201 1.19 -0.91 -8.35
N GLY A 202 1.07 -0.71 -7.05
CA GLY A 202 1.73 0.37 -6.31
C GLY A 202 3.26 0.26 -6.37
N TYR A 203 3.80 -0.97 -6.35
CA TYR A 203 5.22 -1.25 -6.46
C TYR A 203 5.78 -0.84 -7.83
N TYR A 204 5.07 -1.19 -8.92
CA TYR A 204 5.47 -0.85 -10.29
C TYR A 204 5.55 0.66 -10.57
N ALA A 205 4.92 1.49 -9.73
CA ALA A 205 5.08 2.93 -9.81
C ALA A 205 6.50 3.41 -9.47
N ASN A 206 7.28 2.63 -8.72
CA ASN A 206 8.56 3.06 -8.16
C ASN A 206 9.74 2.15 -8.55
N ALA A 207 9.46 0.89 -8.92
CA ALA A 207 10.45 -0.12 -9.22
C ALA A 207 9.97 -1.08 -10.31
N ARG A 208 10.91 -1.60 -11.11
CA ARG A 208 10.62 -2.57 -12.18
C ARG A 208 10.66 -4.01 -11.67
N LEU A 209 11.77 -4.43 -11.10
CA LEU A 209 11.97 -5.82 -10.66
C LEU A 209 11.16 -6.16 -9.41
N PRO A 210 10.20 -7.10 -9.47
CA PRO A 210 9.46 -7.56 -8.31
C PRO A 210 10.37 -8.08 -7.20
N THR A 211 10.06 -7.77 -5.94
CA THR A 211 10.79 -8.33 -4.77
C THR A 211 9.98 -9.45 -4.13
N GLY A 212 10.32 -9.86 -2.89
CA GLY A 212 9.74 -11.04 -2.24
C GLY A 212 8.21 -11.12 -2.30
N ILE A 213 7.49 -10.13 -1.76
CA ILE A 213 6.02 -10.12 -1.70
C ILE A 213 5.39 -10.03 -3.10
N GLN A 214 5.96 -9.24 -4.00
CA GLN A 214 5.46 -9.12 -5.38
C GLN A 214 5.68 -10.41 -6.19
N ARG A 215 6.81 -11.09 -5.99
CA ARG A 215 7.07 -12.41 -6.60
C ARG A 215 6.08 -13.46 -6.11
N VAL A 216 5.82 -13.50 -4.80
CA VAL A 216 4.81 -14.42 -4.23
C VAL A 216 3.44 -14.17 -4.85
N GLN A 217 3.02 -12.91 -5.00
CA GLN A 217 1.77 -12.56 -5.70
C GLN A 217 1.73 -13.12 -7.12
N LEU A 218 2.72 -12.78 -7.94
CA LEU A 218 2.79 -13.18 -9.35
C LEU A 218 2.76 -14.70 -9.51
N GLU A 219 3.64 -15.40 -8.79
CA GLU A 219 3.81 -16.85 -8.95
C GLU A 219 2.62 -17.63 -8.37
N THR A 220 2.00 -17.14 -7.29
CA THR A 220 0.77 -17.75 -6.73
C THR A 220 -0.40 -17.60 -7.68
N ILE A 221 -0.58 -16.41 -8.28
CA ILE A 221 -1.66 -16.14 -9.24
C ILE A 221 -1.46 -16.98 -10.50
N GLU A 222 -0.25 -17.02 -11.06
CA GLU A 222 0.05 -17.91 -12.20
C GLU A 222 -0.15 -19.38 -11.86
N GLY A 223 0.28 -19.81 -10.66
CA GLY A 223 0.04 -21.17 -10.16
C GLY A 223 -1.45 -21.53 -10.08
N ALA A 224 -2.30 -20.58 -9.67
CA ALA A 224 -3.74 -20.75 -9.61
C ALA A 224 -4.36 -20.87 -11.02
N LEU A 225 -3.91 -20.05 -11.97
CA LEU A 225 -4.38 -20.06 -13.36
C LEU A 225 -4.00 -21.35 -14.10
N LEU A 226 -2.79 -21.86 -13.89
CA LEU A 226 -2.28 -23.07 -14.55
C LEU A 226 -3.05 -24.34 -14.18
N ARG A 227 -3.68 -24.40 -13.00
CA ARG A 227 -4.39 -25.61 -12.56
C ARG A 227 -5.82 -25.73 -13.07
N GLY A 228 -6.43 -24.64 -13.56
CA GLY A 228 -7.75 -24.66 -14.19
C GLY A 228 -8.76 -25.58 -13.48
N ASP A 229 -9.00 -25.37 -12.19
CA ASP A 229 -9.96 -26.17 -11.39
C ASP A 229 -11.43 -25.80 -11.66
N GLY A 230 -11.66 -24.95 -12.68
CA GLY A 230 -12.97 -24.45 -13.09
C GLY A 230 -13.45 -23.21 -12.33
N ARG A 231 -12.70 -22.72 -11.32
CA ARG A 231 -13.09 -21.51 -10.59
C ARG A 231 -12.90 -20.26 -11.44
N GLU A 232 -13.79 -19.30 -11.21
CA GLU A 232 -13.62 -17.94 -11.70
C GLU A 232 -12.51 -17.26 -10.90
N ILE A 233 -11.44 -16.86 -11.59
CA ILE A 233 -10.33 -16.08 -11.03
C ILE A 233 -10.37 -14.68 -11.64
N ARG A 234 -10.42 -13.65 -10.79
CA ARG A 234 -10.37 -12.24 -11.19
C ARG A 234 -9.29 -11.50 -10.42
N LEU A 235 -8.80 -10.40 -10.96
CA LEU A 235 -7.85 -9.53 -10.29
C LEU A 235 -8.46 -8.15 -10.06
N CYS A 236 -8.20 -7.59 -8.89
CA CYS A 236 -8.54 -6.21 -8.61
C CYS A 236 -7.35 -5.45 -8.00
N CYS A 237 -7.35 -4.13 -8.15
CA CYS A 237 -6.43 -3.24 -7.44
C CYS A 237 -7.19 -2.03 -6.89
N PHE A 238 -6.90 -1.70 -5.64
CA PHE A 238 -7.41 -0.53 -4.94
C PHE A 238 -6.50 0.66 -5.21
N ILE A 239 -7.07 1.74 -5.74
CA ILE A 239 -6.31 2.95 -6.07
C ILE A 239 -6.59 4.02 -5.01
N ASP A 240 -5.59 4.32 -4.17
CA ASP A 240 -5.70 5.29 -3.06
C ASP A 240 -6.27 6.65 -3.49
N GLY A 241 -5.85 7.16 -4.66
CA GLY A 241 -6.33 8.46 -5.17
C GLY A 241 -7.79 8.46 -5.64
N ARG A 242 -8.33 7.29 -6.01
CA ARG A 242 -9.75 7.13 -6.39
C ARG A 242 -10.60 6.62 -5.23
N GLU A 243 -9.96 6.01 -4.23
CA GLU A 243 -10.60 5.19 -3.20
C GLU A 243 -11.61 4.23 -3.84
N GLU A 244 -11.16 3.35 -4.73
CA GLU A 244 -12.04 2.40 -5.43
C GLU A 244 -11.23 1.18 -5.86
N TRP A 245 -11.90 0.02 -5.91
CA TRP A 245 -11.39 -1.19 -6.55
C TRP A 245 -11.59 -1.13 -8.04
N LEU A 246 -10.57 -1.49 -8.82
CA LEU A 246 -10.62 -1.54 -10.27
C LEU A 246 -10.25 -2.94 -10.75
N GLU A 247 -10.88 -3.39 -11.84
CA GLU A 247 -10.56 -4.67 -12.45
C GLU A 247 -9.26 -4.60 -13.24
N LEU A 248 -8.38 -5.58 -13.08
CA LEU A 248 -7.25 -5.76 -14.00
C LEU A 248 -7.41 -7.07 -14.78
N PRO A 249 -7.57 -7.01 -16.12
CA PRO A 249 -7.58 -8.22 -16.93
C PRO A 249 -6.28 -9.01 -16.79
N LEU A 250 -6.41 -10.35 -16.68
CA LEU A 250 -5.29 -11.28 -16.50
C LEU A 250 -4.19 -11.11 -17.56
N GLU A 251 -4.57 -10.91 -18.82
CA GLU A 251 -3.62 -10.73 -19.92
C GLU A 251 -2.77 -9.46 -19.76
N ARG A 252 -3.35 -8.39 -19.21
CA ARG A 252 -2.62 -7.14 -18.94
C ARG A 252 -1.63 -7.33 -17.78
N MET A 253 -2.06 -8.05 -16.73
CA MET A 253 -1.18 -8.42 -15.63
C MET A 253 0.00 -9.26 -16.12
N ARG A 254 -0.25 -10.28 -16.94
CA ARG A 254 0.80 -11.13 -17.54
C ARG A 254 1.79 -10.34 -18.38
N ALA A 255 1.29 -9.45 -19.25
CA ALA A 255 2.14 -8.64 -20.10
C ALA A 255 3.09 -7.74 -19.28
N ILE A 256 2.57 -7.03 -18.26
CA ILE A 256 3.40 -6.18 -17.41
C ILE A 256 4.35 -7.02 -16.53
N ALA A 257 3.91 -8.17 -16.03
CA ALA A 257 4.74 -9.08 -15.25
C ALA A 257 5.93 -9.63 -16.05
N GLN A 258 5.69 -10.07 -17.29
CA GLN A 258 6.75 -10.53 -18.20
C GLN A 258 7.77 -9.43 -18.52
N LEU A 259 7.30 -8.21 -18.78
CA LEU A 259 8.18 -7.07 -19.03
C LEU A 259 8.97 -6.66 -17.77
N SER A 260 8.39 -6.84 -16.59
CA SER A 260 9.02 -6.50 -15.32
C SER A 260 10.28 -7.34 -15.04
N ILE A 261 10.33 -8.58 -15.54
CA ILE A 261 11.44 -9.52 -15.33
C ILE A 261 12.45 -9.55 -16.47
N SER A 262 12.18 -8.89 -17.60
CA SER A 262 13.10 -8.85 -18.76
C SER A 262 14.27 -7.86 -18.61
N GLY A 263 14.27 -7.04 -17.56
CA GLY A 263 15.33 -6.07 -17.29
C GLY A 263 15.16 -5.34 -15.96
N GLY A 264 16.27 -4.79 -15.44
CA GLY A 264 16.29 -4.11 -14.14
C GLY A 264 16.15 -2.59 -14.17
N ASP A 265 16.22 -1.97 -15.36
CA ASP A 265 16.16 -0.52 -15.49
C ASP A 265 14.71 -0.02 -15.44
N ARG A 266 14.43 0.80 -14.44
CA ARG A 266 13.11 1.43 -14.24
C ARG A 266 12.83 2.57 -15.22
N PHE A 267 13.86 3.10 -15.87
CA PHE A 267 13.74 4.17 -16.85
C PHE A 267 13.80 3.64 -18.28
N ASP A 268 13.81 2.32 -18.44
CA ASP A 268 13.68 1.68 -19.73
C ASP A 268 12.43 2.22 -20.46
N PRO A 269 12.54 2.66 -21.72
CA PRO A 269 11.43 3.28 -22.42
C PRO A 269 10.22 2.35 -22.58
N GLU A 270 10.43 1.06 -22.84
CA GLU A 270 9.37 0.07 -23.01
C GLU A 270 8.64 -0.17 -21.67
N TRP A 271 9.41 -0.30 -20.58
CA TRP A 271 8.84 -0.38 -19.22
C TRP A 271 8.03 0.87 -18.86
N THR A 272 8.61 2.05 -19.08
CA THR A 272 7.96 3.32 -18.75
C THR A 272 6.66 3.51 -19.53
N GLU A 273 6.66 3.15 -20.82
CA GLU A 273 5.47 3.15 -21.65
C GLU A 273 4.41 2.14 -21.18
N ALA A 274 4.80 0.93 -20.81
CA ALA A 274 3.88 -0.08 -20.30
C ALA A 274 3.24 0.32 -18.97
N VAL A 275 4.01 0.88 -18.03
CA VAL A 275 3.50 1.40 -16.75
C VAL A 275 2.59 2.60 -16.96
N ALA A 276 2.96 3.53 -17.85
CA ALA A 276 2.10 4.65 -18.22
C ALA A 276 0.77 4.16 -18.83
N GLY A 277 0.83 3.20 -19.75
CA GLY A 277 -0.36 2.58 -20.35
C GLY A 277 -1.23 1.86 -19.33
N LEU A 278 -0.63 1.18 -18.35
CA LEU A 278 -1.34 0.54 -17.24
C LEU A 278 -2.02 1.58 -16.33
N ARG A 279 -1.31 2.64 -15.93
CA ARG A 279 -1.89 3.74 -15.14
C ARG A 279 -3.06 4.38 -15.87
N LEU A 280 -2.91 4.62 -17.16
CA LEU A 280 -3.96 5.18 -18.00
C LEU A 280 -5.18 4.27 -18.08
N PHE A 281 -4.96 2.97 -18.30
CA PHE A 281 -6.01 1.97 -18.26
C PHE A 281 -6.76 2.00 -16.91
N LEU A 282 -6.04 2.03 -15.78
CA LEU A 282 -6.65 2.08 -14.45
C LEU A 282 -7.42 3.39 -14.21
N SER A 283 -6.89 4.53 -14.64
CA SER A 283 -7.62 5.81 -14.57
C SER A 283 -8.95 5.78 -15.34
N LEU A 284 -9.06 4.91 -16.34
CA LEU A 284 -10.23 4.74 -17.19
C LEU A 284 -11.16 3.59 -16.80
N THR A 285 -10.68 2.72 -15.94
CA THR A 285 -11.42 1.53 -15.53
C THR A 285 -12.54 1.93 -14.59
N HIS A 286 -13.71 1.30 -14.73
CA HIS A 286 -14.82 1.50 -13.81
C HIS A 286 -14.60 0.75 -12.50
N GLY A 287 -15.37 1.13 -11.48
CA GLY A 287 -15.45 0.38 -10.23
C GLY A 287 -15.67 -1.10 -10.47
N PHE A 288 -14.82 -1.89 -9.85
CA PHE A 288 -14.91 -3.34 -9.84
C PHE A 288 -16.10 -3.78 -8.99
N GLU A 289 -17.02 -4.49 -9.63
CA GLU A 289 -18.10 -5.14 -8.93
C GLU A 289 -17.72 -6.59 -8.59
N PHE A 290 -17.60 -6.86 -7.30
CA PHE A 290 -17.34 -8.21 -6.81
C PHE A 290 -18.47 -9.17 -7.19
N PRO A 291 -18.13 -10.40 -7.65
CA PRO A 291 -19.10 -11.48 -7.70
C PRO A 291 -19.72 -11.72 -6.31
N GLN A 292 -20.99 -12.14 -6.29
CA GLN A 292 -21.69 -12.42 -5.04
C GLN A 292 -20.97 -13.53 -4.27
N GLY A 293 -20.65 -13.29 -2.99
CA GLY A 293 -20.00 -14.28 -2.13
C GLY A 293 -18.53 -14.56 -2.46
N ALA A 294 -17.88 -13.74 -3.29
CA ALA A 294 -16.49 -13.93 -3.69
C ALA A 294 -15.52 -13.89 -2.49
N SER A 295 -14.38 -14.58 -2.61
CA SER A 295 -13.27 -14.45 -1.67
C SER A 295 -12.26 -13.44 -2.20
N LEU A 296 -12.14 -12.29 -1.53
CA LEU A 296 -11.11 -11.27 -1.75
C LEU A 296 -9.84 -11.69 -1.00
N ILE A 297 -8.81 -12.04 -1.76
CA ILE A 297 -7.53 -12.55 -1.27
C ILE A 297 -6.47 -11.45 -1.45
N ASN A 298 -6.04 -10.84 -0.35
CA ASN A 298 -4.98 -9.83 -0.36
C ASN A 298 -3.62 -10.51 -0.12
N LEU A 299 -2.94 -10.87 -1.22
CA LEU A 299 -1.61 -11.52 -1.18
C LEU A 299 -0.46 -10.54 -0.91
N GLY A 300 -0.67 -9.26 -1.18
CA GLY A 300 0.31 -8.19 -1.02
C GLY A 300 0.16 -7.42 0.30
N THR A 301 0.77 -6.23 0.36
CA THR A 301 0.57 -5.31 1.49
C THR A 301 -0.59 -4.35 1.24
N SER A 302 -1.42 -4.11 2.26
CA SER A 302 -2.54 -3.15 2.23
C SER A 302 -2.45 -2.07 3.32
N TRP A 303 -1.40 -2.08 4.15
CA TRP A 303 -1.29 -1.18 5.31
C TRP A 303 -1.09 0.30 4.98
N TRP A 304 -0.64 0.62 3.76
CA TRP A 304 -0.47 1.99 3.27
C TRP A 304 -1.70 2.51 2.51
N LEU A 305 -2.70 1.67 2.26
CA LEU A 305 -3.91 2.03 1.52
C LEU A 305 -4.92 2.69 2.46
N GLN A 306 -5.20 3.96 2.24
CA GLN A 306 -6.18 4.68 3.05
C GLN A 306 -7.59 4.24 2.68
N ASN A 307 -8.48 4.23 3.67
CA ASN A 307 -9.89 3.85 3.54
C ASN A 307 -10.15 2.41 3.06
N TYR A 308 -9.11 1.59 2.86
CA TYR A 308 -9.23 0.22 2.40
C TYR A 308 -10.32 -0.58 3.12
N PHE A 309 -10.33 -0.56 4.46
CA PHE A 309 -11.32 -1.29 5.26
C PHE A 309 -12.74 -0.72 5.19
N LEU A 310 -12.92 0.57 4.91
CA LEU A 310 -14.23 1.15 4.65
C LEU A 310 -14.84 0.54 3.38
N PHE A 311 -14.02 0.32 2.35
CA PHE A 311 -14.42 -0.33 1.10
C PHE A 311 -14.57 -1.83 1.22
N VAL A 312 -13.76 -2.50 2.06
CA VAL A 312 -13.99 -3.92 2.41
C VAL A 312 -15.35 -4.08 3.10
N ARG A 313 -15.67 -3.22 4.08
CA ARG A 313 -16.97 -3.24 4.79
C ARG A 313 -18.14 -3.02 3.85
N ASP A 314 -18.02 -2.07 2.93
CA ASP A 314 -19.03 -1.79 1.91
C ASP A 314 -19.19 -2.97 0.92
N ALA A 315 -18.10 -3.54 0.42
CA ALA A 315 -18.15 -4.72 -0.45
C ALA A 315 -18.74 -5.95 0.25
N LYS A 316 -18.43 -6.16 1.54
CA LYS A 316 -19.07 -7.18 2.37
C LYS A 316 -20.58 -6.96 2.49
N ALA A 317 -21.00 -5.73 2.80
CA ALA A 317 -22.41 -5.39 2.94
C ALA A 317 -23.19 -5.56 1.62
N ARG A 318 -22.60 -5.15 0.48
CA ARG A 318 -23.29 -5.15 -0.83
C ARG A 318 -23.24 -6.50 -1.54
N ARG A 319 -22.13 -7.24 -1.42
CA ARG A 319 -21.85 -8.44 -2.23
C ARG A 319 -21.57 -9.68 -1.40
N GLY A 320 -21.52 -9.58 -0.08
CA GLY A 320 -21.27 -10.72 0.80
C GLY A 320 -19.88 -11.33 0.64
N ILE A 321 -18.87 -10.53 0.24
CA ILE A 321 -17.51 -11.05 0.02
C ILE A 321 -16.86 -11.53 1.32
N ARG A 322 -15.95 -12.49 1.23
CA ARG A 322 -15.02 -12.82 2.33
C ARG A 322 -13.70 -12.12 2.10
N TYR A 323 -13.13 -11.51 3.13
CA TYR A 323 -11.83 -10.85 3.08
C TYR A 323 -10.79 -11.71 3.80
N ILE A 324 -9.73 -12.07 3.07
CA ILE A 324 -8.73 -13.04 3.50
C ILE A 324 -7.34 -12.47 3.22
N PRO A 325 -6.72 -11.77 4.19
CA PRO A 325 -5.36 -11.25 4.06
C PRO A 325 -4.31 -12.36 4.19
N PHE A 326 -3.26 -12.24 3.38
CA PHE A 326 -2.03 -13.00 3.56
C PHE A 326 -1.04 -12.14 4.37
N VAL A 327 -0.87 -12.51 5.63
CA VAL A 327 0.07 -11.87 6.56
C VAL A 327 1.47 -12.45 6.36
N HIS A 328 2.39 -11.61 5.88
CA HIS A 328 3.78 -12.01 5.68
C HIS A 328 4.61 -11.94 6.96
N ASP A 329 4.35 -10.95 7.82
CA ASP A 329 5.00 -10.79 9.11
C ASP A 329 4.27 -9.75 9.96
N MET A 330 4.70 -9.63 11.23
CA MET A 330 4.26 -8.59 12.17
C MET A 330 5.43 -7.70 12.62
N ILE A 331 6.48 -7.57 11.81
CA ILE A 331 7.74 -6.88 12.17
C ILE A 331 7.51 -5.48 12.75
N PRO A 332 6.63 -4.62 12.19
CA PRO A 332 6.43 -3.27 12.72
C PRO A 332 5.85 -3.22 14.13
N ILE A 333 5.24 -4.31 14.62
CA ILE A 333 4.75 -4.43 16.00
C ILE A 333 5.75 -5.19 16.87
N MET A 334 6.33 -6.27 16.36
CA MET A 334 7.19 -7.17 17.14
C MET A 334 8.58 -6.58 17.38
N THR A 335 9.11 -5.84 16.40
CA THR A 335 10.43 -5.20 16.48
C THR A 335 10.40 -3.77 15.89
N PRO A 336 9.62 -2.83 16.48
CA PRO A 336 9.42 -1.49 15.95
C PRO A 336 10.71 -0.67 15.84
N GLU A 337 11.76 -1.02 16.58
CA GLU A 337 13.10 -0.41 16.49
C GLU A 337 13.78 -0.61 15.12
N HIS A 338 13.32 -1.58 14.33
CA HIS A 338 13.79 -1.83 12.97
C HIS A 338 12.96 -1.10 11.90
N CYS A 339 11.92 -0.38 12.29
CA CYS A 339 10.98 0.27 11.39
C CYS A 339 11.02 1.80 11.53
N THR A 340 10.64 2.50 10.45
CA THR A 340 10.42 3.95 10.54
C THR A 340 9.12 4.22 11.31
N ARG A 341 9.05 5.40 11.95
CA ARG A 341 7.87 5.81 12.71
C ARG A 341 6.59 5.80 11.86
N GLY A 342 6.66 6.34 10.64
CA GLY A 342 5.51 6.42 9.73
C GLY A 342 4.96 5.04 9.36
N LEU A 343 5.86 4.12 8.96
CA LEU A 343 5.50 2.74 8.66
C LEU A 343 4.83 2.07 9.87
N THR A 344 5.38 2.25 11.07
CA THR A 344 4.82 1.69 12.31
C THR A 344 3.40 2.21 12.58
N GLN A 345 3.16 3.50 12.36
CA GLN A 345 1.84 4.13 12.55
C GLN A 345 0.80 3.61 11.54
N ASP A 346 1.19 3.50 10.28
CA ASP A 346 0.31 2.98 9.22
C ASP A 346 0.01 1.50 9.44
N PHE A 347 1.02 0.71 9.83
CA PHE A 347 0.85 -0.70 10.16
C PHE A 347 -0.06 -0.90 11.38
N ILE A 348 0.10 -0.14 12.47
CA ILE A 348 -0.81 -0.24 13.62
C ILE A 348 -2.25 0.12 13.24
N SER A 349 -2.43 1.16 12.41
CA SER A 349 -3.76 1.52 11.90
C SER A 349 -4.36 0.39 11.07
N TRP A 350 -3.55 -0.28 10.26
CA TRP A 350 -3.95 -1.45 9.49
C TRP A 350 -4.29 -2.65 10.36
N VAL A 351 -3.47 -2.97 11.37
CA VAL A 351 -3.69 -4.13 12.25
C VAL A 351 -4.98 -3.99 13.05
N ILE A 352 -5.34 -2.77 13.49
CA ILE A 352 -6.63 -2.54 14.15
C ILE A 352 -7.78 -2.87 13.18
N GLY A 353 -7.70 -2.40 11.93
CA GLY A 353 -8.71 -2.66 10.92
C GLY A 353 -8.74 -4.13 10.46
N VAL A 354 -7.60 -4.79 10.28
CA VAL A 354 -7.56 -6.13 9.68
C VAL A 354 -8.29 -7.17 10.54
N PHE A 355 -8.15 -7.10 11.87
CA PHE A 355 -8.84 -8.02 12.78
C PHE A 355 -10.35 -7.76 12.91
N ASP A 356 -10.81 -6.55 12.61
CA ASP A 356 -12.24 -6.25 12.57
C ASP A 356 -12.91 -6.77 11.27
N HIS A 357 -12.15 -6.97 10.19
CA HIS A 357 -12.71 -7.20 8.85
C HIS A 357 -12.35 -8.53 8.21
N ALA A 358 -11.25 -9.18 8.60
CA ALA A 358 -10.87 -10.47 8.05
C ALA A 358 -11.84 -11.56 8.50
N ASP A 359 -12.29 -12.39 7.57
CA ASP A 359 -13.04 -13.61 7.91
C ASP A 359 -12.09 -14.72 8.33
N HIS A 360 -10.95 -14.83 7.65
CA HIS A 360 -9.89 -15.80 7.90
C HIS A 360 -8.54 -15.20 7.53
N PHE A 361 -7.44 -15.81 7.96
CA PHE A 361 -6.08 -15.35 7.69
C PHE A 361 -5.24 -16.44 7.01
N LEU A 362 -4.35 -16.01 6.12
CA LEU A 362 -3.23 -16.81 5.64
C LEU A 362 -1.95 -16.25 6.24
N CYS A 363 -1.02 -17.12 6.64
CA CYS A 363 0.33 -16.73 7.11
C CYS A 363 1.38 -17.55 6.38
N ASN A 364 2.58 -17.00 6.15
CA ASN A 364 3.65 -17.74 5.48
C ASN A 364 4.38 -18.72 6.40
N SER A 365 4.27 -18.58 7.71
CA SER A 365 4.96 -19.41 8.71
C SER A 365 4.15 -19.58 9.99
N GLU A 366 4.48 -20.60 10.76
CA GLU A 366 3.98 -20.79 12.12
C GLU A 366 4.46 -19.67 13.05
N ALA A 367 5.67 -19.13 12.85
CA ALA A 367 6.15 -17.93 13.54
C ALA A 367 5.21 -16.74 13.33
N THR A 368 4.90 -16.41 12.07
CA THR A 368 3.96 -15.33 11.74
C THR A 368 2.55 -15.60 12.30
N LYS A 369 2.08 -16.85 12.27
CA LYS A 369 0.79 -17.23 12.89
C LYS A 369 0.78 -16.99 14.41
N ARG A 370 1.85 -17.35 15.13
CA ARG A 370 1.96 -17.09 16.58
C ARG A 370 1.94 -15.59 16.87
N ASP A 371 2.65 -14.80 16.08
CA ASP A 371 2.67 -13.34 16.23
C ASP A 371 1.28 -12.75 15.97
N LEU A 372 0.62 -13.15 14.88
CA LEU A 372 -0.74 -12.73 14.55
C LEU A 372 -1.72 -12.98 15.71
N LEU A 373 -1.70 -14.18 16.29
CA LEU A 373 -2.55 -14.55 17.43
C LEU A 373 -2.23 -13.73 18.68
N SER A 374 -0.94 -13.48 18.96
CA SER A 374 -0.49 -12.66 20.08
C SER A 374 -0.95 -11.19 19.95
N VAL A 375 -0.83 -10.64 18.74
CA VAL A 375 -1.27 -9.28 18.43
C VAL A 375 -2.80 -9.18 18.50
N ALA A 376 -3.54 -10.16 17.97
CA ALA A 376 -4.99 -10.25 18.08
C ALA A 376 -5.44 -10.22 19.55
N ALA A 377 -4.86 -11.09 20.38
CA ALA A 377 -5.16 -11.17 21.81
C ALA A 377 -4.82 -9.87 22.55
N THR A 378 -3.73 -9.21 22.17
CA THR A 378 -3.36 -7.89 22.70
C THR A 378 -4.45 -6.88 22.35
N LEU A 379 -4.87 -6.80 21.08
CA LEU A 379 -5.96 -5.92 20.67
C LEU A 379 -7.34 -6.35 21.20
N GLY A 380 -7.44 -7.46 21.92
CA GLY A 380 -8.68 -7.94 22.54
C GLY A 380 -9.61 -8.66 21.56
N HIS A 381 -9.07 -9.26 20.49
CA HIS A 381 -9.80 -10.14 19.60
C HIS A 381 -9.60 -11.59 20.03
N GLU A 382 -10.68 -12.37 19.98
CA GLU A 382 -10.64 -13.84 20.10
C GLU A 382 -10.55 -14.42 18.70
N LEU A 383 -9.31 -14.64 18.22
CA LEU A 383 -9.05 -15.28 16.92
C LEU A 383 -8.76 -16.77 17.14
N ASP A 384 -9.59 -17.65 16.56
CA ASP A 384 -9.34 -19.09 16.62
C ASP A 384 -8.14 -19.43 15.73
N ALA A 385 -7.26 -20.29 16.23
CA ALA A 385 -6.14 -20.80 15.45
C ALA A 385 -6.57 -21.59 14.20
N ALA A 386 -7.81 -22.09 14.17
CA ALA A 386 -8.43 -22.74 13.01
C ALA A 386 -8.77 -21.75 11.88
N ASP A 387 -8.91 -20.46 12.18
CA ASP A 387 -9.16 -19.40 11.19
C ASP A 387 -7.87 -18.81 10.61
N VAL A 388 -6.71 -19.41 10.94
CA VAL A 388 -5.40 -19.01 10.45
C VAL A 388 -4.72 -20.21 9.80
N ALA A 389 -4.61 -20.22 8.47
CA ALA A 389 -3.89 -21.25 7.74
C ALA A 389 -2.43 -20.83 7.47
N VAL A 390 -1.50 -21.76 7.62
CA VAL A 390 -0.08 -21.54 7.28
C VAL A 390 0.18 -22.06 5.88
N ILE A 391 0.68 -21.18 5.02
CA ILE A 391 1.04 -21.40 3.62
C ILE A 391 2.56 -21.20 3.48
N PRO A 392 3.38 -22.24 3.75
CA PRO A 392 4.83 -22.18 3.62
C PRO A 392 5.28 -21.70 2.24
N LEU A 393 6.27 -20.81 2.18
CA LEU A 393 6.84 -20.34 0.91
C LEU A 393 8.05 -21.20 0.48
N ASP A 394 7.89 -22.52 0.58
CA ASP A 394 8.87 -23.57 0.25
C ASP A 394 8.84 -23.99 -1.24
N THR A 395 8.48 -23.05 -2.10
CA THR A 395 8.29 -23.27 -3.54
C THR A 395 9.59 -23.22 -4.33
N ASP A 396 9.57 -23.76 -5.56
CA ASP A 396 10.71 -23.72 -6.46
C ASP A 396 10.82 -22.34 -7.11
N PHE A 397 11.83 -21.59 -6.70
CA PHE A 397 12.13 -20.26 -7.25
C PHE A 397 12.93 -20.32 -8.57
N ARG A 398 13.31 -21.51 -9.04
CA ARG A 398 14.00 -21.69 -10.32
C ARG A 398 12.98 -21.61 -11.44
N LYS A 399 13.15 -20.64 -12.34
CA LYS A 399 12.27 -20.47 -13.49
C LYS A 399 12.67 -21.41 -14.63
N PRO A 400 11.74 -22.23 -15.17
CA PRO A 400 12.02 -23.08 -16.31
C PRO A 400 12.30 -22.24 -17.56
N GLY A 401 13.31 -22.63 -18.34
CA GLY A 401 13.65 -21.97 -19.61
C GLY A 401 14.50 -20.70 -19.51
N VAL A 402 14.92 -20.30 -18.30
CA VAL A 402 15.90 -19.23 -18.12
C VAL A 402 17.27 -19.68 -18.63
N VAL A 403 17.90 -18.86 -19.46
CA VAL A 403 19.25 -19.14 -19.97
C VAL A 403 20.25 -19.01 -18.82
N GLU A 404 20.91 -20.11 -18.47
CA GLU A 404 21.95 -20.06 -17.44
C GLU A 404 23.16 -19.27 -17.95
N LEU A 405 23.53 -18.21 -17.21
CA LEU A 405 24.77 -17.50 -17.46
C LEU A 405 25.98 -18.42 -17.15
N PRO A 406 27.03 -18.38 -18.00
CA PRO A 406 28.26 -19.13 -17.74
C PRO A 406 29.04 -18.51 -16.58
N ASP A 407 29.88 -19.32 -15.92
CA ASP A 407 30.73 -18.87 -14.81
C ASP A 407 31.64 -17.68 -15.18
N ALA A 408 32.03 -17.53 -16.44
CA ALA A 408 32.81 -16.39 -16.93
C ALA A 408 32.11 -15.03 -16.72
N ALA A 409 30.79 -15.01 -16.55
CA ALA A 409 30.08 -13.77 -16.24
C ALA A 409 30.38 -13.23 -14.83
N LEU A 410 30.95 -14.04 -13.93
CA LEU A 410 31.41 -13.61 -12.60
C LEU A 410 32.56 -12.58 -12.66
N ASP A 411 33.34 -12.58 -13.76
CA ASP A 411 34.47 -11.66 -13.98
C ASP A 411 34.04 -10.19 -13.88
N ARG A 412 32.77 -9.89 -14.21
CA ARG A 412 32.18 -8.54 -14.10
C ARG A 412 32.24 -7.99 -12.67
N TRP A 413 32.19 -8.86 -11.67
CA TRP A 413 32.26 -8.51 -10.25
C TRP A 413 33.61 -8.88 -9.63
N GLY A 414 34.57 -9.35 -10.41
CA GLY A 414 35.86 -9.85 -9.91
C GLY A 414 35.71 -11.09 -9.02
N LEU A 415 34.66 -11.88 -9.24
CA LEU A 415 34.36 -13.08 -8.46
C LEU A 415 34.79 -14.34 -9.21
N ASN A 416 35.02 -15.42 -8.47
CA ASN A 416 35.22 -16.75 -9.01
C ASN A 416 34.30 -17.76 -8.30
N ARG A 417 34.08 -18.91 -8.92
CA ARG A 417 33.29 -19.99 -8.31
C ARG A 417 33.92 -20.44 -6.99
N ASP A 418 33.07 -20.64 -5.98
CA ASP A 418 33.39 -21.08 -4.62
C ASP A 418 34.33 -20.16 -3.81
N GLY A 419 34.72 -18.98 -4.34
CA GLY A 419 35.55 -17.99 -3.67
C GLY A 419 34.79 -16.91 -2.89
N PHE A 420 33.46 -16.99 -2.86
CA PHE A 420 32.62 -16.01 -2.15
C PHE A 420 31.44 -16.66 -1.42
N VAL A 421 30.98 -15.99 -0.36
CA VAL A 421 29.73 -16.30 0.36
C VAL A 421 28.68 -15.29 -0.06
N LEU A 422 27.48 -15.78 -0.36
CA LEU A 422 26.39 -14.95 -0.85
C LEU A 422 25.41 -14.60 0.26
N PHE A 423 25.08 -13.31 0.39
CA PHE A 423 24.10 -12.80 1.34
C PHE A 423 23.07 -11.95 0.59
N VAL A 424 21.93 -12.55 0.24
CA VAL A 424 20.84 -11.88 -0.48
C VAL A 424 19.82 -11.33 0.52
N SER A 425 19.66 -10.02 0.61
CA SER A 425 18.58 -9.38 1.37
C SER A 425 18.46 -7.89 1.05
N THR A 426 17.27 -7.30 1.25
CA THR A 426 17.16 -5.83 1.38
C THR A 426 18.07 -5.36 2.50
N ILE A 427 18.86 -4.30 2.30
CA ILE A 427 19.85 -3.85 3.27
C ILE A 427 19.14 -3.06 4.36
N GLU A 428 18.86 -3.73 5.47
CA GLU A 428 18.11 -3.24 6.63
C GLU A 428 18.74 -3.68 7.96
N SER A 429 18.44 -2.95 9.03
CA SER A 429 19.03 -3.16 10.36
C SER A 429 18.80 -4.57 10.92
N ARG A 430 17.60 -5.14 10.75
CA ARG A 430 17.23 -6.50 11.22
C ARG A 430 17.88 -7.66 10.46
N LYS A 431 18.41 -7.40 9.25
CA LYS A 431 18.89 -8.48 8.37
C LYS A 431 20.23 -9.05 8.81
N GLY A 432 20.93 -8.37 9.72
CA GLY A 432 22.14 -8.88 10.36
C GLY A 432 23.44 -8.51 9.64
N HIS A 433 23.45 -7.51 8.75
CA HIS A 433 24.67 -7.07 8.04
C HIS A 433 25.82 -6.71 8.99
N LEU A 434 25.53 -6.02 10.10
CA LEU A 434 26.57 -5.69 11.08
C LEU A 434 27.15 -6.94 11.75
N ILE A 435 26.30 -7.90 12.11
CA ILE A 435 26.73 -9.18 12.70
C ILE A 435 27.60 -9.96 11.70
N ALA A 436 27.20 -10.00 10.43
CA ALA A 436 27.99 -10.59 9.36
C ALA A 436 29.36 -9.92 9.21
N PHE A 437 29.40 -8.59 9.21
CA PHE A 437 30.64 -7.82 9.07
C PHE A 437 31.60 -8.04 10.25
N ASP A 438 31.08 -8.10 11.46
CA ASP A 438 31.89 -8.36 12.64
C ASP A 438 32.40 -9.81 12.67
N ALA A 439 31.59 -10.78 12.21
CA ALA A 439 32.05 -12.16 12.03
C ALA A 439 33.13 -12.28 10.95
N TRP A 440 33.01 -11.55 9.84
CA TRP A 440 34.04 -11.53 8.79
C TRP A 440 35.32 -10.86 9.27
N ALA A 441 35.22 -9.76 10.02
CA ALA A 441 36.38 -9.11 10.62
C ALA A 441 37.13 -10.06 11.58
N ASP A 442 36.39 -10.82 12.38
CA ASP A 442 36.95 -11.85 13.26
C ASP A 442 37.66 -12.97 12.48
N LEU A 443 37.04 -13.50 11.42
CA LEU A 443 37.67 -14.50 10.54
C LEU A 443 38.95 -13.98 9.89
N ILE A 444 38.96 -12.72 9.43
CA ILE A 444 40.14 -12.08 8.85
C ILE A 444 41.24 -11.94 9.89
N ALA A 445 40.90 -11.60 11.13
CA ALA A 445 41.86 -11.53 12.22
C ALA A 445 42.45 -12.91 12.57
N ARG A 446 41.65 -13.97 12.49
CA ARG A 446 42.07 -15.35 12.78
C ARG A 446 42.98 -15.95 11.71
N HIS A 447 42.65 -15.76 10.43
CA HIS A 447 43.29 -16.50 9.32
C HIS A 447 44.01 -15.63 8.28
N GLY A 448 43.87 -14.31 8.39
CA GLY A 448 44.29 -13.37 7.35
C GLY A 448 43.28 -13.24 6.21
N PRO A 449 43.31 -12.14 5.43
CA PRO A 449 42.31 -11.83 4.43
C PRO A 449 42.28 -12.79 3.22
N ASP A 450 43.40 -13.46 2.93
CA ASP A 450 43.52 -14.39 1.80
C ASP A 450 42.81 -15.73 2.06
N ALA A 451 42.70 -16.15 3.31
CA ALA A 451 42.06 -17.40 3.72
C ALA A 451 40.54 -17.27 3.92
N VAL A 452 40.02 -16.05 3.94
CA VAL A 452 38.58 -15.77 4.14
C VAL A 452 37.90 -15.53 2.79
N PRO A 453 36.75 -16.14 2.48
CA PRO A 453 36.03 -15.91 1.24
C PRO A 453 35.47 -14.48 1.17
N HIS A 454 35.29 -13.99 -0.05
CA HIS A 454 34.66 -12.67 -0.27
C HIS A 454 33.19 -12.72 0.17
N LEU A 455 32.69 -11.71 0.88
CA LEU A 455 31.26 -11.61 1.23
C LEU A 455 30.54 -10.75 0.19
N VAL A 456 29.58 -11.34 -0.51
CA VAL A 456 28.79 -10.64 -1.54
C VAL A 456 27.38 -10.41 -1.01
N CYS A 457 27.10 -9.18 -0.59
CA CYS A 457 25.79 -8.73 -0.17
C CYS A 457 25.00 -8.23 -1.39
N VAL A 458 23.84 -8.83 -1.67
CA VAL A 458 22.99 -8.48 -2.81
C VAL A 458 21.64 -7.95 -2.31
N GLY A 459 21.33 -6.70 -2.64
CA GLY A 459 20.00 -6.13 -2.44
C GLY A 459 19.96 -4.61 -2.47
N ASN A 460 18.73 -4.08 -2.44
CA ASN A 460 18.48 -2.65 -2.45
C ASN A 460 18.62 -2.06 -1.04
N ARG A 461 18.89 -0.75 -0.96
CA ARG A 461 18.92 0.01 0.30
C ARG A 461 17.51 0.07 0.91
N GLY A 462 17.32 -0.51 2.08
CA GLY A 462 16.09 -0.41 2.87
C GLY A 462 16.17 0.65 3.96
N TRP A 463 15.40 0.50 5.03
CA TRP A 463 15.36 1.47 6.13
C TRP A 463 16.52 1.28 7.13
N LEU A 464 16.92 2.38 7.78
CA LEU A 464 17.86 2.39 8.93
C LEU A 464 19.20 1.67 8.65
N ASN A 465 19.79 1.90 7.47
CA ASN A 465 21.00 1.20 7.02
C ASN A 465 22.31 2.00 7.14
N ASP A 466 22.29 3.25 7.59
CA ASP A 466 23.47 4.13 7.58
C ASP A 466 24.67 3.51 8.30
N ARG A 467 24.43 2.91 9.48
CA ARG A 467 25.47 2.24 10.29
C ARG A 467 26.17 1.10 9.55
N ILE A 468 25.48 0.43 8.62
CA ILE A 468 26.03 -0.68 7.83
C ILE A 468 27.11 -0.15 6.89
N TYR A 469 26.83 0.95 6.20
CA TYR A 469 27.79 1.58 5.29
C TYR A 469 28.92 2.28 6.04
N GLU A 470 28.63 2.91 7.18
CA GLU A 470 29.65 3.50 8.05
C GLU A 470 30.64 2.45 8.58
N ARG A 471 30.16 1.25 8.95
CA ARG A 471 31.01 0.14 9.41
C ARG A 471 32.03 -0.28 8.36
N LEU A 472 31.62 -0.35 7.08
CA LEU A 472 32.51 -0.67 5.96
C LEU A 472 33.47 0.49 5.66
N ALA A 473 32.97 1.73 5.66
CA ALA A 473 33.80 2.90 5.36
C ALA A 473 34.95 3.08 6.38
N ASN A 474 34.74 2.66 7.62
CA ASN A 474 35.71 2.79 8.71
C ASN A 474 36.69 1.61 8.84
N ASP A 475 36.60 0.60 7.98
CA ASP A 475 37.44 -0.60 8.03
C ASP A 475 37.85 -1.03 6.63
N SER A 476 39.02 -0.56 6.19
CA SER A 476 39.52 -0.79 4.84
C SER A 476 39.85 -2.26 4.54
N VAL A 477 40.22 -3.04 5.57
CA VAL A 477 40.52 -4.47 5.40
C VAL A 477 39.23 -5.25 5.17
N LEU A 478 38.20 -4.98 5.98
CA LEU A 478 36.88 -5.56 5.76
C LEU A 478 36.27 -5.10 4.44
N ALA A 479 36.34 -3.80 4.11
CA ALA A 479 35.80 -3.26 2.87
C ALA A 479 36.41 -3.90 1.61
N ALA A 480 37.68 -4.34 1.67
CA ALA A 480 38.31 -5.07 0.58
C ALA A 480 37.74 -6.49 0.37
N LYS A 481 37.04 -7.04 1.38
CA LYS A 481 36.45 -8.40 1.37
C LYS A 481 34.93 -8.41 1.30
N VAL A 482 34.28 -7.25 1.16
CA VAL A 482 32.82 -7.13 1.11
C VAL A 482 32.40 -6.37 -0.15
N SER A 483 31.50 -6.96 -0.93
CA SER A 483 30.85 -6.30 -2.07
C SER A 483 29.37 -6.09 -1.82
N MET A 484 28.90 -4.86 -2.07
CA MET A 484 27.47 -4.50 -2.01
C MET A 484 26.93 -4.37 -3.44
N LEU A 485 26.17 -5.35 -3.91
CA LEU A 485 25.57 -5.39 -5.25
C LEU A 485 24.07 -5.10 -5.19
N SER A 486 23.51 -4.53 -6.26
CA SER A 486 22.08 -4.23 -6.39
C SER A 486 21.66 -4.28 -7.86
N ARG A 487 20.34 -4.36 -8.11
CA ARG A 487 19.74 -4.36 -9.46
C ARG A 487 20.26 -5.50 -10.36
N LEU A 488 20.41 -6.69 -9.80
CA LEU A 488 20.73 -7.88 -10.56
C LEU A 488 19.46 -8.46 -11.21
N SER A 489 19.61 -9.04 -12.39
CA SER A 489 18.54 -9.84 -13.02
C SER A 489 18.39 -11.20 -12.33
N ASP A 490 17.30 -11.92 -12.62
CA ASP A 490 17.08 -13.28 -12.10
C ASP A 490 18.18 -14.24 -12.57
N GLU A 491 18.69 -14.08 -13.81
CA GLU A 491 19.81 -14.85 -14.36
C GLU A 491 21.11 -14.61 -13.60
N GLU A 492 21.42 -13.34 -13.32
CA GLU A 492 22.60 -12.92 -12.59
C GLU A 492 22.55 -13.43 -11.14
N LEU A 493 21.40 -13.30 -10.49
CA LEU A 493 21.20 -13.80 -9.13
C LEU A 493 21.29 -15.34 -9.07
N SER A 494 20.70 -16.04 -10.04
CA SER A 494 20.80 -17.49 -10.18
C SER A 494 22.25 -17.96 -10.35
N LEU A 495 23.05 -17.24 -11.15
CA LEU A 495 24.49 -17.49 -11.27
C LEU A 495 25.20 -17.34 -9.93
N LEU A 496 24.93 -16.28 -9.18
CA LEU A 496 25.56 -16.06 -7.87
C LEU A 496 25.20 -17.19 -6.88
N TYR A 497 23.95 -17.64 -6.84
CA TYR A 497 23.56 -18.78 -6.02
C TYR A 497 24.30 -20.06 -6.42
N ARG A 498 24.35 -20.40 -7.72
CA ARG A 498 25.05 -21.60 -8.21
C ARG A 498 26.55 -21.57 -7.94
N ALA A 499 27.16 -20.39 -7.99
CA ALA A 499 28.62 -20.22 -7.92
C ALA A 499 29.16 -19.91 -6.52
N CYS A 500 28.32 -19.52 -5.54
CA CYS A 500 28.79 -19.21 -4.20
C CYS A 500 29.26 -20.47 -3.45
N ARG A 501 30.12 -20.28 -2.45
CA ARG A 501 30.60 -21.36 -1.57
C ARG A 501 29.48 -21.86 -0.67
N PHE A 502 28.76 -20.94 -0.05
CA PHE A 502 27.55 -21.16 0.75
C PHE A 502 26.82 -19.82 0.88
N THR A 503 25.62 -19.81 1.45
CA THR A 503 24.83 -18.58 1.64
C THR A 503 24.71 -18.21 3.11
N LEU A 504 24.54 -16.93 3.41
CA LEU A 504 24.48 -16.39 4.76
C LEU A 504 23.21 -15.56 4.99
N TYR A 505 22.47 -15.85 6.07
CA TYR A 505 21.27 -15.10 6.48
C TYR A 505 21.21 -14.94 8.02
N PRO A 506 21.98 -14.00 8.60
CA PRO A 506 22.11 -13.82 10.04
C PRO A 506 21.00 -12.90 10.58
N SER A 507 19.83 -12.94 9.98
CA SER A 507 18.73 -12.04 10.30
C SER A 507 18.20 -12.32 11.71
N THR A 508 17.81 -11.27 12.43
CA THR A 508 17.22 -11.38 13.76
C THR A 508 15.71 -11.55 13.71
N TYR A 509 15.08 -11.22 12.57
CA TYR A 509 13.64 -11.38 12.36
C TYR A 509 13.27 -11.45 10.88
N GLU A 510 12.44 -12.43 10.51
CA GLU A 510 11.89 -12.65 9.17
C GLU A 510 10.49 -13.25 9.23
N GLY A 511 9.67 -12.98 8.21
CA GLY A 511 8.37 -13.65 8.01
C GLY A 511 8.47 -15.06 7.41
N TRP A 512 9.42 -15.28 6.50
CA TRP A 512 9.77 -16.60 5.98
C TRP A 512 11.28 -16.74 5.77
N GLY A 513 11.88 -15.82 5.00
CA GLY A 513 13.27 -15.91 4.56
C GLY A 513 13.40 -16.58 3.19
N LEU A 514 12.73 -16.03 2.15
CA LEU A 514 12.79 -16.54 0.77
C LEU A 514 14.21 -16.88 0.29
N PRO A 515 15.25 -16.07 0.57
CA PRO A 515 16.61 -16.40 0.17
C PRO A 515 17.14 -17.74 0.71
N VAL A 516 16.64 -18.20 1.87
CA VAL A 516 16.98 -19.52 2.43
C VAL A 516 16.44 -20.62 1.52
N THR A 517 15.16 -20.55 1.15
CA THR A 517 14.54 -21.50 0.22
C THR A 517 15.20 -21.46 -1.16
N GLU A 518 15.55 -20.27 -1.66
CA GLU A 518 16.28 -20.10 -2.92
C GLU A 518 17.65 -20.80 -2.89
N SER A 519 18.41 -20.63 -1.80
CA SER A 519 19.69 -21.32 -1.59
C SER A 519 19.55 -22.85 -1.66
N LEU A 520 18.54 -23.38 -0.98
CA LEU A 520 18.23 -24.82 -0.99
C LEU A 520 17.82 -25.31 -2.39
N CYS A 521 17.05 -24.53 -3.16
CA CYS A 521 16.70 -24.84 -4.54
C CYS A 521 17.95 -24.95 -5.45
N CYS A 522 18.97 -24.16 -5.17
CA CYS A 522 20.27 -24.19 -5.84
C CYS A 522 21.25 -25.23 -5.27
N GLY A 523 20.84 -26.01 -4.27
CA GLY A 523 21.67 -27.04 -3.65
C GLY A 523 22.80 -26.50 -2.77
N LYS A 524 22.71 -25.23 -2.34
CA LYS A 524 23.70 -24.57 -1.49
C LYS A 524 23.29 -24.64 -0.03
N VAL A 525 24.28 -24.72 0.86
CA VAL A 525 24.06 -24.75 2.31
C VAL A 525 23.79 -23.33 2.80
N PRO A 526 22.64 -23.05 3.44
CA PRO A 526 22.41 -21.79 4.09
C PRO A 526 22.89 -21.82 5.55
N LEU A 527 23.77 -20.89 5.90
CA LEU A 527 24.12 -20.54 7.28
C LEU A 527 23.15 -19.46 7.77
N ILE A 528 22.28 -19.79 8.72
CA ILE A 528 21.16 -18.93 9.13
C ILE A 528 21.08 -18.76 10.65
N SER A 529 20.46 -17.67 11.08
CA SER A 529 20.09 -17.50 12.49
C SER A 529 18.95 -18.45 12.88
N ASP A 530 18.90 -18.86 14.15
CA ASP A 530 17.81 -19.62 14.76
C ASP A 530 16.62 -18.75 15.22
N ALA A 531 16.29 -17.70 14.46
CA ALA A 531 15.28 -16.71 14.82
C ALA A 531 14.02 -16.73 13.93
N ALA A 532 12.88 -16.42 14.55
CA ALA A 532 11.57 -16.26 13.91
C ALA A 532 11.23 -17.46 13.00
N SER A 533 10.98 -17.22 11.71
CA SER A 533 10.61 -18.22 10.70
C SER A 533 11.80 -18.91 10.02
N LEU A 534 13.05 -18.46 10.24
CA LEU A 534 14.22 -19.03 9.56
C LEU A 534 14.39 -20.54 9.81
N PRO A 535 14.14 -21.08 11.02
CA PRO A 535 14.12 -22.53 11.22
C PRO A 535 13.12 -23.28 10.34
N GLU A 536 11.97 -22.69 10.05
CA GLU A 536 10.94 -23.28 9.19
C GLU A 536 11.39 -23.31 7.72
N ALA A 537 12.03 -22.24 7.23
CA ALA A 537 12.54 -22.17 5.86
C ALA A 537 13.80 -23.04 5.63
N GLY A 538 14.67 -23.16 6.64
CA GLY A 538 15.92 -23.93 6.56
C GLY A 538 15.76 -25.43 6.82
N GLY A 539 14.85 -25.80 7.72
CA GLY A 539 14.62 -27.18 8.16
C GLY A 539 15.90 -27.95 8.48
N ASP A 540 15.93 -29.25 8.17
CA ASP A 540 17.10 -30.09 8.43
C ASP A 540 18.30 -29.81 7.50
N PHE A 541 18.19 -28.85 6.58
CA PHE A 541 19.15 -28.61 5.51
C PHE A 541 20.07 -27.42 5.77
N ALA A 542 19.75 -26.57 6.74
CA ALA A 542 20.54 -25.40 7.09
C ALA A 542 21.59 -25.69 8.18
N VAL A 543 22.58 -24.80 8.27
CA VAL A 543 23.46 -24.68 9.45
C VAL A 543 22.96 -23.49 10.26
N TYR A 544 22.82 -23.69 11.57
CA TYR A 544 22.24 -22.70 12.47
C TYR A 544 23.29 -22.04 13.35
N ALA A 545 23.15 -20.73 13.55
CA ALA A 545 23.86 -19.96 14.57
C ALA A 545 22.85 -19.22 15.46
N PRO A 546 23.11 -19.08 16.77
CA PRO A 546 22.29 -18.26 17.64
C PRO A 546 22.17 -16.82 17.13
N ALA A 547 20.93 -16.33 17.00
CA ALA A 547 20.67 -14.97 16.52
C ALA A 547 21.41 -13.91 17.36
N GLY A 548 22.10 -12.98 16.69
CA GLY A 548 22.89 -11.94 17.35
C GLY A 548 24.29 -12.38 17.81
N SER A 549 24.64 -13.67 17.74
CA SER A 549 25.94 -14.16 18.20
C SER A 549 27.01 -14.09 17.10
N VAL A 550 27.85 -13.07 17.16
CA VAL A 550 29.02 -12.94 16.27
C VAL A 550 29.98 -14.14 16.38
N PRO A 551 30.40 -14.61 17.58
CA PRO A 551 31.34 -15.72 17.67
C PRO A 551 30.80 -17.01 17.07
N ALA A 552 29.54 -17.37 17.37
CA ALA A 552 28.95 -18.60 16.86
C ALA A 552 28.75 -18.55 15.33
N LEU A 553 28.37 -17.37 14.79
CA LEU A 553 28.28 -17.18 13.35
C LEU A 553 29.65 -17.33 12.68
N ALA A 554 30.69 -16.73 13.26
CA ALA A 554 32.05 -16.81 12.76
C ALA A 554 32.58 -18.25 12.80
N ASP A 555 32.35 -19.01 13.87
CA ASP A 555 32.78 -20.42 13.97
C ASP A 555 32.04 -21.33 12.98
N ALA A 556 30.74 -21.11 12.77
CA ALA A 556 29.99 -21.86 11.77
C ALA A 556 30.45 -21.52 10.34
N ALA A 557 30.71 -20.24 10.06
CA ALA A 557 31.24 -19.77 8.78
C ALA A 557 32.66 -20.27 8.53
N GLU A 558 33.52 -20.30 9.56
CA GLU A 558 34.87 -20.87 9.54
C GLU A 558 34.80 -22.34 9.12
N ARG A 559 33.96 -23.13 9.77
CA ARG A 559 33.83 -24.56 9.47
C ARG A 559 33.33 -24.80 8.05
N LEU A 560 32.29 -24.08 7.60
CA LEU A 560 31.81 -24.17 6.21
C LEU A 560 32.84 -23.72 5.19
N THR A 561 33.73 -22.81 5.58
CA THR A 561 34.81 -22.30 4.75
C THR A 561 35.98 -23.28 4.66
N LEU A 562 36.45 -23.82 5.78
CA LEU A 562 37.72 -24.55 5.85
C LEU A 562 37.57 -26.08 5.76
N ASP A 563 36.38 -26.63 6.03
CA ASP A 563 36.08 -28.06 5.97
C ASP A 563 35.23 -28.39 4.73
N ASP A 564 35.90 -28.64 3.60
CA ASP A 564 35.27 -28.94 2.31
C ASP A 564 34.44 -30.23 2.35
N ASP A 565 34.89 -31.26 3.07
CA ASP A 565 34.18 -32.53 3.20
C ASP A 565 32.88 -32.36 4.00
N TYR A 566 32.93 -31.60 5.10
CA TYR A 566 31.73 -31.25 5.86
C TYR A 566 30.72 -30.51 4.99
N ARG A 567 31.14 -29.45 4.29
CA ARG A 567 30.24 -28.68 3.41
C ARG A 567 29.66 -29.57 2.29
N ALA A 568 30.50 -30.34 1.61
CA ALA A 568 30.07 -31.23 0.53
C ALA A 568 29.07 -32.30 1.03
N SER A 569 29.23 -32.80 2.26
CA SER A 569 28.28 -33.74 2.86
C SER A 569 26.89 -33.12 3.09
N LEU A 570 26.84 -31.83 3.47
CA LEU A 570 25.59 -31.09 3.63
C LEU A 570 24.94 -30.80 2.27
N GLU A 571 25.70 -30.37 1.27
CA GLU A 571 25.19 -30.18 -0.09
C GLU A 571 24.66 -31.49 -0.71
N ALA A 572 25.32 -32.62 -0.42
CA ALA A 572 24.84 -33.94 -0.81
C ALA A 572 23.51 -34.30 -0.13
N LYS A 573 23.37 -33.98 1.17
CA LYS A 573 22.10 -34.12 1.91
C LYS A 573 20.99 -33.28 1.28
N ILE A 574 21.26 -32.03 0.91
CA ILE A 574 20.30 -31.14 0.24
C ILE A 574 19.87 -31.74 -1.09
N ARG A 575 20.83 -32.13 -1.94
CA ARG A 575 20.54 -32.72 -3.26
C ARG A 575 19.71 -34.00 -3.13
N ALA A 576 20.01 -34.83 -2.14
CA ALA A 576 19.29 -36.08 -1.90
C ALA A 576 17.87 -35.86 -1.35
N GLY A 577 17.68 -34.91 -0.43
CA GLY A 577 16.47 -34.80 0.38
C GLY A 577 15.56 -33.59 0.12
N PHE A 578 16.11 -32.43 -0.27
CA PHE A 578 15.30 -31.22 -0.44
C PHE A 578 14.49 -31.27 -1.75
N ARG A 579 13.18 -31.09 -1.64
CA ARG A 579 12.23 -31.12 -2.76
C ARG A 579 11.29 -29.92 -2.62
N PRO A 580 11.57 -28.79 -3.30
CA PRO A 580 10.69 -27.63 -3.23
C PRO A 580 9.35 -27.94 -3.90
N ARG A 581 8.27 -27.32 -3.41
CA ARG A 581 6.93 -27.46 -4.01
C ARG A 581 6.83 -26.66 -5.31
N ALA A 582 5.92 -27.03 -6.20
CA ALA A 582 5.56 -26.14 -7.31
C ALA A 582 4.67 -25.00 -6.78
N TRP A 583 4.73 -23.83 -7.43
CA TRP A 583 3.82 -22.72 -7.14
C TRP A 583 2.35 -23.10 -7.32
N SER A 584 2.05 -24.00 -8.25
CA SER A 584 0.72 -24.58 -8.44
C SER A 584 0.25 -25.45 -7.26
N ASP A 585 1.16 -26.03 -6.48
CA ASP A 585 0.81 -26.77 -5.26
C ASP A 585 0.55 -25.82 -4.09
N LEU A 586 1.27 -24.70 -4.00
CA LEU A 586 0.99 -23.64 -3.04
C LEU A 586 -0.37 -23.00 -3.34
N ALA A 587 -0.64 -22.64 -4.59
CA ALA A 587 -1.93 -22.09 -5.01
C ALA A 587 -3.09 -23.07 -4.72
N ARG A 588 -2.86 -24.38 -4.92
CA ARG A 588 -3.82 -25.42 -4.54
C ARG A 588 -4.04 -25.46 -3.03
N GLN A 589 -2.99 -25.39 -2.22
CA GLN A 589 -3.13 -25.33 -0.77
C GLN A 589 -4.00 -24.14 -0.35
N ILE A 590 -3.76 -22.94 -0.92
CA ILE A 590 -4.61 -21.78 -0.66
C ILE A 590 -6.07 -22.12 -1.00
N ALA A 591 -6.36 -22.60 -2.20
CA ALA A 591 -7.72 -22.94 -2.61
C ALA A 591 -8.39 -23.99 -1.68
N ASP A 592 -7.64 -25.02 -1.27
CA ASP A 592 -8.12 -26.06 -0.35
C ASP A 592 -8.47 -25.48 1.04
N GLU A 593 -7.65 -24.55 1.55
CA GLU A 593 -7.92 -23.85 2.82
C GLU A 593 -9.13 -22.91 2.71
N LEU A 594 -9.28 -22.22 1.58
CA LEU A 594 -10.45 -21.37 1.32
C LEU A 594 -11.75 -22.18 1.29
N ASP A 595 -11.73 -23.38 0.70
CA ASP A 595 -12.88 -24.29 0.74
C ASP A 595 -13.18 -24.79 2.15
N SER A 596 -12.14 -25.12 2.92
CA SER A 596 -12.26 -25.52 4.32
C SER A 596 -12.91 -24.41 5.16
N PHE A 597 -12.44 -23.17 5.00
CA PHE A 597 -13.02 -21.98 5.62
C PHE A 597 -14.49 -21.80 5.22
N ALA A 598 -14.78 -21.86 3.92
CA ALA A 598 -16.15 -21.70 3.42
C ALA A 598 -17.11 -22.77 3.95
N ALA A 599 -16.65 -24.02 4.08
CA ALA A 599 -17.43 -25.13 4.62
C ALA A 599 -17.72 -24.97 6.12
N ARG A 600 -16.73 -24.49 6.91
CA ARG A 600 -16.92 -24.18 8.33
C ARG A 600 -17.93 -23.04 8.51
N ASP A 601 -17.78 -21.96 7.74
CA ASP A 601 -18.67 -20.80 7.78
C ASP A 601 -20.12 -21.14 7.41
N ALA A 602 -20.32 -22.05 6.45
CA ALA A 602 -21.66 -22.49 6.07
C ALA A 602 -22.39 -23.23 7.22
N GLY A 603 -21.65 -23.88 8.11
CA GLY A 603 -22.21 -24.59 9.27
C GLY A 603 -22.45 -23.70 10.50
N SER A 604 -21.69 -22.62 10.64
CA SER A 604 -21.74 -21.68 11.78
C SER A 604 -22.53 -20.40 11.49
N GLY A 605 -22.71 -20.04 10.22
CA GLY A 605 -23.20 -18.72 9.80
C GLY A 605 -22.18 -17.59 10.02
N THR A 606 -20.88 -17.90 10.18
CA THR A 606 -19.82 -16.89 10.35
C THR A 606 -19.55 -16.16 9.05
N PHE A 607 -20.32 -15.09 8.84
CA PHE A 607 -19.96 -14.00 7.94
C PHE A 607 -19.48 -12.84 8.82
N VAL A 608 -18.20 -12.47 8.75
CA VAL A 608 -17.66 -11.40 9.59
C VAL A 608 -18.07 -10.07 8.99
N MET A 609 -19.27 -9.61 9.35
CA MET A 609 -19.57 -8.18 9.35
C MET A 609 -19.12 -7.62 10.68
N PRO A 610 -18.15 -6.68 10.72
CA PRO A 610 -17.82 -6.02 11.97
C PRO A 610 -19.10 -5.41 12.53
N PRO A 611 -19.52 -5.78 13.75
CA PRO A 611 -20.59 -5.06 14.40
C PRO A 611 -20.20 -3.59 14.53
N PRO A 612 -21.16 -2.66 14.52
CA PRO A 612 -20.90 -1.28 14.88
C PRO A 612 -20.17 -1.19 16.22
N LEU A 613 -19.16 -0.33 16.27
CA LEU A 613 -18.30 -0.20 17.43
C LEU A 613 -19.10 0.34 18.63
N GLY A 614 -18.93 -0.29 19.79
CA GLY A 614 -19.53 0.15 21.05
C GLY A 614 -18.96 1.49 21.53
N ALA A 615 -19.81 2.46 21.83
CA ALA A 615 -19.39 3.73 22.41
C ALA A 615 -19.43 3.69 23.95
N LYS A 616 -18.27 3.91 24.57
CA LYS A 616 -18.13 4.13 26.00
C LYS A 616 -18.82 5.42 26.46
N ILE A 617 -19.87 5.31 27.27
CA ILE A 617 -20.55 6.46 27.90
C ILE A 617 -19.57 7.17 28.85
N GLY A 618 -19.57 8.50 28.83
CA GLY A 618 -18.70 9.38 29.62
C GLY A 618 -17.32 9.60 29.00
N ALA A 619 -17.11 9.26 27.72
CA ALA A 619 -15.81 9.34 27.06
C ALA A 619 -15.86 10.07 25.70
N TRP A 620 -14.69 10.56 25.29
CA TRP A 620 -14.42 11.20 24.01
C TRP A 620 -13.89 10.18 22.99
N HIS A 621 -14.55 10.09 21.84
CA HIS A 621 -14.21 9.20 20.75
C HIS A 621 -13.58 10.01 19.61
N PRO A 622 -12.24 10.04 19.51
CA PRO A 622 -11.57 10.78 18.44
C PRO A 622 -11.84 10.13 17.07
N MET A 623 -12.12 10.97 16.08
CA MET A 623 -12.22 10.61 14.66
C MET A 623 -11.01 11.11 13.86
N THR A 624 -9.88 11.32 14.55
CA THR A 624 -8.62 11.75 13.95
C THR A 624 -7.78 10.54 13.55
N ARG A 625 -6.77 10.77 12.69
CA ARG A 625 -5.75 9.77 12.38
C ARG A 625 -5.13 9.20 13.67
N ASN A 626 -4.95 7.89 13.73
CA ASN A 626 -4.14 7.24 14.75
C ASN A 626 -2.65 7.47 14.47
N ASP A 627 -1.93 8.01 15.44
CA ASP A 627 -0.49 8.31 15.37
C ASP A 627 0.33 7.51 16.39
N SER A 628 -0.26 6.47 16.97
CA SER A 628 0.38 5.58 17.93
C SER A 628 1.53 4.79 17.29
N THR A 629 2.58 4.55 18.06
CA THR A 629 3.74 3.73 17.66
C THR A 629 3.83 2.41 18.44
N ARG A 630 2.81 2.12 19.25
CA ARG A 630 2.68 0.89 20.04
C ARG A 630 1.20 0.53 20.14
N ILE A 631 0.94 -0.76 20.32
CA ILE A 631 -0.39 -1.29 20.64
C ILE A 631 -0.56 -1.45 22.15
N TRP A 632 -1.81 -1.47 22.61
CA TRP A 632 -2.16 -1.79 24.00
C TRP A 632 -3.44 -2.62 24.05
N ARG A 633 -3.79 -3.08 25.26
CA ARG A 633 -4.92 -3.99 25.43
C ARG A 633 -6.23 -3.34 25.02
N GLY A 634 -6.94 -3.93 24.05
CA GLY A 634 -8.24 -3.44 23.60
C GLY A 634 -8.20 -2.15 22.77
N MET A 635 -7.04 -1.80 22.19
CA MET A 635 -6.91 -0.61 21.34
C MET A 635 -7.94 -0.63 20.20
N ARG A 636 -8.60 0.51 19.98
CA ARG A 636 -9.57 0.77 18.91
C ARG A 636 -9.36 2.18 18.37
N THR A 637 -9.98 2.50 17.24
CA THR A 637 -9.94 3.85 16.66
C THR A 637 -11.32 4.28 16.18
N GLY A 638 -11.48 5.59 15.93
CA GLY A 638 -12.72 6.13 15.38
C GLY A 638 -13.05 5.64 13.96
N GLU A 639 -12.16 4.90 13.30
CA GLU A 639 -12.42 4.25 12.01
C GLU A 639 -13.65 3.35 12.08
N GLY A 640 -13.78 2.57 13.16
CA GLY A 640 -14.85 1.59 13.33
C GLY A 640 -16.26 2.17 13.50
N PHE A 641 -16.38 3.48 13.76
CA PHE A 641 -17.69 4.16 13.76
C PHE A 641 -18.13 4.60 12.37
N ARG A 642 -17.21 4.74 11.41
CA ARG A 642 -17.55 5.20 10.08
C ARG A 642 -18.30 4.10 9.34
N SER A 643 -19.36 4.50 8.67
CA SER A 643 -20.14 3.64 7.78
C SER A 643 -20.39 4.39 6.49
N ASN A 644 -20.70 3.67 5.41
CA ASN A 644 -20.80 4.19 4.05
C ASN A 644 -19.49 4.77 3.48
N LEU A 645 -19.50 5.14 2.19
CA LEU A 645 -18.31 5.65 1.49
C LEU A 645 -18.17 7.18 1.53
N GLY A 646 -19.03 7.89 2.27
CA GLY A 646 -19.11 9.35 2.35
C GLY A 646 -18.06 10.01 3.24
N TRP A 647 -16.95 9.33 3.50
CA TRP A 647 -15.85 9.80 4.35
C TRP A 647 -14.54 9.79 3.57
N TYR A 648 -13.76 10.86 3.71
CA TYR A 648 -12.33 10.81 3.38
C TYR A 648 -11.54 10.10 4.49
N TRP A 649 -10.26 9.82 4.25
CA TRP A 649 -9.36 9.29 5.28
C TRP A 649 -9.26 10.22 6.51
N PRO A 650 -9.15 9.69 7.74
CA PRO A 650 -8.95 10.50 8.93
C PRO A 650 -7.64 11.29 8.91
N GLU A 651 -7.71 12.57 9.29
CA GLU A 651 -6.58 13.48 9.43
C GLU A 651 -6.38 13.91 10.89
N ALA A 652 -5.32 14.67 11.16
CA ALA A 652 -5.06 15.20 12.52
C ALA A 652 -6.17 16.15 13.03
N ARG A 653 -6.96 16.76 12.13
CA ARG A 653 -8.05 17.68 12.48
C ARG A 653 -9.43 17.01 12.55
N GLY A 654 -9.51 15.73 12.18
CA GLY A 654 -10.75 14.95 12.10
C GLY A 654 -10.88 14.21 10.77
N CYS A 655 -12.04 13.60 10.56
CA CYS A 655 -12.39 12.92 9.33
C CYS A 655 -13.27 13.86 8.49
N ARG A 656 -12.88 14.12 7.24
CA ARG A 656 -13.64 15.00 6.35
C ARG A 656 -14.86 14.27 5.78
N VAL A 657 -15.99 14.95 5.75
CA VAL A 657 -17.24 14.46 5.14
C VAL A 657 -17.20 14.74 3.65
N ARG A 658 -17.60 13.78 2.81
CA ARG A 658 -17.73 13.98 1.36
C ARG A 658 -19.05 14.67 1.00
N ALA A 659 -19.19 15.09 -0.25
CA ALA A 659 -20.40 15.80 -0.70
C ALA A 659 -21.65 14.93 -0.63
N GLU A 660 -21.51 13.61 -0.78
CA GLU A 660 -22.58 12.61 -0.75
C GLU A 660 -23.09 12.32 0.68
N GLY A 661 -22.36 12.79 1.69
CA GLY A 661 -22.67 12.65 3.11
C GLY A 661 -22.15 11.35 3.74
N GLY A 662 -21.58 11.47 4.93
CA GLY A 662 -20.96 10.38 5.68
C GLY A 662 -21.85 9.91 6.82
N ASP A 663 -21.96 8.59 7.02
CA ASP A 663 -22.76 8.02 8.10
C ASP A 663 -21.85 7.52 9.25
N LEU A 664 -22.20 7.83 10.50
CA LEU A 664 -21.65 7.18 11.68
C LEU A 664 -22.64 6.17 12.23
N LEU A 665 -22.14 5.00 12.57
CA LEU A 665 -22.91 3.94 13.21
C LEU A 665 -22.28 3.63 14.57
N ILE A 666 -23.03 3.94 15.64
CA ILE A 666 -22.59 3.84 17.03
C ILE A 666 -23.41 2.77 17.72
N ARG A 667 -22.77 1.76 18.30
CA ARG A 667 -23.46 0.79 19.15
C ARG A 667 -23.52 1.29 20.58
N LEU A 668 -24.71 1.22 21.19
CA LEU A 668 -24.92 1.46 22.61
C LEU A 668 -25.17 0.13 23.31
N ASP A 669 -24.24 -0.25 24.18
CA ASP A 669 -24.26 -1.55 24.85
C ASP A 669 -25.23 -1.52 26.06
N GLY A 670 -26.34 -2.24 25.94
CA GLY A 670 -27.28 -2.46 27.03
C GLY A 670 -28.21 -1.27 27.33
N PRO A 671 -28.96 -1.33 28.45
CA PRO A 671 -29.91 -0.31 28.83
C PRO A 671 -29.22 0.99 29.28
N HIS A 672 -29.82 2.13 28.94
CA HIS A 672 -29.33 3.45 29.36
C HIS A 672 -30.47 4.46 29.55
N SER A 673 -30.23 5.49 30.37
CA SER A 673 -31.10 6.68 30.44
C SER A 673 -30.96 7.51 29.15
N ALA A 674 -31.75 8.58 29.01
CA ALA A 674 -31.58 9.47 27.86
C ALA A 674 -30.12 9.96 27.79
N LEU A 675 -29.49 9.89 26.62
CA LEU A 675 -28.08 10.27 26.44
C LEU A 675 -27.96 11.55 25.61
N ARG A 676 -26.85 12.27 25.77
CA ARG A 676 -26.46 13.38 24.92
C ARG A 676 -25.20 13.04 24.15
N ILE A 677 -25.22 13.21 22.82
CA ILE A 677 -24.03 13.15 21.98
C ILE A 677 -23.64 14.56 21.57
N LEU A 678 -22.37 14.91 21.76
CA LEU A 678 -21.78 16.16 21.36
C LEU A 678 -20.71 15.90 20.29
N PHE A 679 -20.97 16.31 19.05
CA PHE A 679 -20.02 16.21 17.95
C PHE A 679 -19.19 17.48 17.84
N GLN A 680 -17.86 17.36 17.79
CA GLN A 680 -17.00 18.48 17.43
C GLN A 680 -16.81 18.50 15.92
N MET A 681 -17.21 19.60 15.28
CA MET A 681 -17.01 19.82 13.86
C MET A 681 -16.00 20.94 13.62
N VAL A 682 -15.28 20.87 12.51
CA VAL A 682 -14.27 21.86 12.12
C VAL A 682 -14.53 22.29 10.68
N GLY A 683 -14.85 23.57 10.49
CA GLY A 683 -15.01 24.16 9.16
C GLY A 683 -13.74 24.04 8.34
N ASP A 684 -13.89 23.82 7.05
CA ASP A 684 -12.80 23.60 6.11
C ASP A 684 -11.97 24.89 5.88
N ASP A 685 -10.83 24.77 5.21
CA ASP A 685 -9.97 25.89 4.88
C ASP A 685 -10.33 26.57 3.54
N HIS A 686 -11.25 26.00 2.77
CA HIS A 686 -11.71 26.53 1.47
C HIS A 686 -12.84 27.56 1.59
N GLY A 687 -13.59 27.61 2.70
CA GLY A 687 -14.63 28.60 2.93
C GLY A 687 -15.57 28.24 4.08
N ASP A 688 -16.73 28.87 4.11
CA ASP A 688 -17.76 28.65 5.12
C ASP A 688 -18.65 27.47 4.71
N ALA A 689 -18.79 26.48 5.58
CA ALA A 689 -19.50 25.24 5.32
C ALA A 689 -20.89 25.26 5.94
N LEU A 690 -21.91 25.02 5.11
CA LEU A 690 -23.27 24.73 5.59
C LEU A 690 -23.37 23.23 5.86
N TRP A 691 -23.96 22.86 7.00
CA TRP A 691 -24.02 21.46 7.42
C TRP A 691 -25.42 21.06 7.89
N SER A 692 -25.77 19.79 7.69
CA SER A 692 -26.91 19.12 8.33
C SER A 692 -26.44 17.82 8.98
N LEU A 693 -26.94 17.54 10.17
CA LEU A 693 -26.77 16.26 10.87
C LEU A 693 -28.15 15.68 11.15
N ARG A 694 -28.36 14.40 10.83
CA ARG A 694 -29.63 13.71 11.02
C ARG A 694 -29.45 12.39 11.76
N SER A 695 -30.32 12.12 12.73
CA SER A 695 -30.43 10.83 13.41
C SER A 695 -31.91 10.50 13.63
N GLY A 696 -32.43 9.51 12.91
CA GLY A 696 -33.87 9.21 12.90
C GLY A 696 -34.70 10.42 12.45
N ALA A 697 -35.64 10.86 13.29
CA ALA A 697 -36.48 12.04 13.03
C ALA A 697 -35.84 13.37 13.47
N VAL A 698 -34.68 13.34 14.14
CA VAL A 698 -34.00 14.55 14.63
C VAL A 698 -33.05 15.06 13.55
N GLU A 699 -33.17 16.35 13.22
CA GLU A 699 -32.30 17.04 12.28
C GLU A 699 -31.81 18.36 12.88
N GLN A 700 -30.51 18.63 12.76
CA GLN A 700 -29.89 19.88 13.16
C GLN A 700 -29.04 20.41 12.00
N SER A 701 -29.10 21.71 11.74
CA SER A 701 -28.29 22.34 10.69
C SER A 701 -27.66 23.64 11.19
N GLY A 702 -26.64 24.10 10.47
CA GLY A 702 -25.95 25.34 10.79
C GLY A 702 -24.86 25.72 9.80
N GLU A 703 -24.04 26.68 10.21
CA GLU A 703 -22.92 27.21 9.43
C GLU A 703 -21.63 27.11 10.27
N LEU A 704 -20.56 26.60 9.66
CA LEU A 704 -19.21 26.60 10.21
C LEU A 704 -18.35 27.54 9.38
N ARG A 705 -17.83 28.60 10.00
CA ARG A 705 -16.88 29.46 9.31
C ARG A 705 -15.58 28.73 9.02
N ARG A 706 -14.83 29.23 8.04
CA ARG A 706 -13.49 28.74 7.70
C ARG A 706 -12.63 28.48 8.95
N ASN A 707 -12.16 27.24 9.13
CA ASN A 707 -11.35 26.77 10.27
C ASN A 707 -11.97 26.96 11.67
N GLN A 708 -13.26 27.28 11.77
CA GLN A 708 -13.95 27.40 13.04
C GLN A 708 -14.24 26.01 13.61
N ARG A 709 -14.06 25.84 14.93
CA ARG A 709 -14.61 24.69 15.65
C ARG A 709 -16.03 25.01 16.12
N GLY A 710 -16.95 24.11 15.85
CA GLY A 710 -18.34 24.17 16.30
C GLY A 710 -18.77 22.86 16.95
N TRP A 711 -19.94 22.89 17.58
CA TRP A 711 -20.50 21.75 18.29
C TRP A 711 -21.94 21.53 17.84
N ALA A 712 -22.28 20.27 17.52
CA ALA A 712 -23.65 19.82 17.33
C ALA A 712 -24.03 18.91 18.50
N VAL A 713 -25.29 18.93 18.92
CA VAL A 713 -25.75 18.20 20.11
C VAL A 713 -27.05 17.48 19.81
N PHE A 714 -27.04 16.16 20.03
CA PHE A 714 -28.20 15.29 19.90
C PHE A 714 -28.60 14.73 21.26
N THR A 715 -29.89 14.48 21.43
CA THR A 715 -30.41 13.68 22.55
C THR A 715 -30.91 12.37 21.99
N ILE A 716 -30.48 11.27 22.60
CA ILE A 716 -30.98 9.91 22.34
C ILE A 716 -31.88 9.55 23.49
N ASP A 717 -33.06 9.03 23.18
CA ASP A 717 -34.02 8.60 24.20
C ASP A 717 -33.50 7.41 25.00
N ALA A 718 -34.06 7.23 26.19
CA ALA A 718 -33.74 6.06 27.01
C ALA A 718 -34.13 4.77 26.29
N ALA A 719 -33.29 3.75 26.38
CA ALA A 719 -33.55 2.44 25.81
C ALA A 719 -33.36 1.34 26.86
N ALA A 720 -34.23 0.33 26.81
CA ALA A 720 -34.18 -0.82 27.71
C ALA A 720 -33.25 -1.96 27.21
N ALA A 721 -32.71 -1.83 26.00
CA ALA A 721 -31.86 -2.83 25.36
C ALA A 721 -30.81 -2.16 24.47
N ALA A 722 -29.77 -2.93 24.13
CA ALA A 722 -28.74 -2.53 23.20
C ALA A 722 -29.34 -2.19 21.83
N HIS A 723 -28.86 -1.12 21.21
CA HIS A 723 -29.28 -0.73 19.87
C HIS A 723 -28.19 0.10 19.19
N ASP A 724 -28.33 0.24 17.87
CA ASP A 724 -27.42 1.01 17.04
C ASP A 724 -28.03 2.39 16.74
N VAL A 725 -27.19 3.43 16.81
CA VAL A 725 -27.54 4.81 16.49
C VAL A 725 -26.80 5.22 15.22
N ALA A 726 -27.56 5.54 14.19
CA ALA A 726 -27.04 6.04 12.93
C ALA A 726 -27.14 7.57 12.87
N VAL A 727 -26.02 8.25 12.63
CA VAL A 727 -25.94 9.70 12.46
C VAL A 727 -25.38 10.02 11.08
N ARG A 728 -26.19 10.69 10.26
CA ARG A 728 -25.81 11.12 8.91
C ARG A 728 -25.31 12.56 8.92
N PHE A 729 -24.16 12.80 8.30
CA PHE A 729 -23.51 14.10 8.17
C PHE A 729 -23.55 14.54 6.71
N GLU A 730 -24.07 15.73 6.45
CA GLU A 730 -24.19 16.26 5.08
C GLU A 730 -23.59 17.67 5.01
N ALA A 731 -22.86 17.93 3.92
CA ALA A 731 -22.44 19.27 3.54
C ALA A 731 -23.45 19.84 2.55
N LEU A 732 -24.03 20.99 2.87
CA LEU A 732 -25.09 21.60 2.06
C LEU A 732 -24.49 22.64 1.10
N SER A 733 -25.02 22.67 -0.12
CA SER A 733 -24.66 23.69 -1.10
C SER A 733 -25.25 25.05 -0.73
N ALA A 734 -24.43 26.10 -0.77
CA ALA A 734 -24.93 27.45 -0.93
C ALA A 734 -25.53 27.60 -2.35
N THR A 735 -26.55 28.43 -2.51
CA THR A 735 -27.32 28.56 -3.76
C THR A 735 -26.42 28.67 -5.00
N GLY A 736 -26.34 27.59 -5.79
CA GLY A 736 -25.68 27.55 -7.10
C GLY A 736 -24.23 27.05 -7.14
N GLY A 737 -23.65 26.49 -6.08
CA GLY A 737 -22.28 25.95 -6.07
C GLY A 737 -22.12 24.57 -5.41
N PRO A 738 -20.99 23.87 -5.61
CA PRO A 738 -20.69 22.63 -4.89
C PRO A 738 -20.60 22.88 -3.38
N PRO A 739 -20.95 21.90 -2.54
CA PRO A 739 -20.92 22.09 -1.09
C PRO A 739 -19.48 22.26 -0.59
N ILE A 740 -19.28 23.24 0.31
CA ILE A 740 -18.04 23.33 1.08
C ILE A 740 -18.14 22.33 2.22
N THR A 741 -17.23 21.37 2.24
CA THR A 741 -17.23 20.27 3.22
C THR A 741 -16.67 20.73 4.57
N TYR A 742 -16.62 19.81 5.54
CA TYR A 742 -16.11 20.07 6.89
C TYR A 742 -15.59 18.76 7.50
N PHE A 743 -14.93 18.87 8.65
CA PHE A 743 -14.36 17.74 9.36
C PHE A 743 -15.15 17.43 10.63
N VAL A 744 -15.27 16.15 10.97
CA VAL A 744 -15.73 15.68 12.27
C VAL A 744 -14.49 15.26 13.07
N ALA A 745 -14.17 15.99 14.13
CA ALA A 745 -13.00 15.72 14.96
C ALA A 745 -13.21 14.55 15.93
N GLY A 746 -14.47 14.29 16.30
CA GLY A 746 -14.87 13.23 17.21
C GLY A 746 -16.17 13.56 17.92
N PHE A 747 -16.56 12.72 18.86
CA PHE A 747 -17.77 12.91 19.65
C PHE A 747 -17.60 12.55 21.12
N PHE A 748 -18.41 13.15 21.98
CA PHE A 748 -18.54 12.80 23.40
C PHE A 748 -19.97 12.36 23.67
N LEU A 749 -20.15 11.26 24.40
CA LEU A 749 -21.47 10.73 24.77
C LEU A 749 -21.59 10.66 26.29
N HIS A 750 -22.66 11.16 26.88
CA HIS A 750 -22.92 11.02 28.33
C HIS A 750 -24.41 10.92 28.65
N ALA A 751 -24.78 10.45 29.84
CA ALA A 751 -26.18 10.46 30.29
C ALA A 751 -26.69 11.89 30.49
N ALA A 752 -27.90 12.19 30.05
CA ALA A 752 -28.45 13.54 30.00
C ALA A 752 -28.59 14.20 31.39
N ASP A 753 -28.72 13.38 32.43
CA ASP A 753 -28.79 13.74 33.84
C ASP A 753 -27.43 13.69 34.56
N ASP A 754 -26.37 13.22 33.90
CA ASP A 754 -25.01 13.19 34.45
C ASP A 754 -24.33 14.56 34.34
N LEU A 755 -24.50 15.35 35.40
CA LEU A 755 -23.89 16.67 35.55
C LEU A 755 -22.37 16.62 35.74
N ALA A 756 -21.83 15.52 36.26
CA ALA A 756 -20.40 15.37 36.51
C ALA A 756 -19.65 15.16 35.18
N ALA A 757 -20.08 14.19 34.35
CA ALA A 757 -19.55 14.01 33.01
C ALA A 757 -19.73 15.28 32.15
N ARG A 758 -20.89 15.93 32.34
CA ARG A 758 -21.14 17.36 32.11
C ARG A 758 -19.91 18.26 32.23
N GLN A 759 -19.53 18.42 33.49
CA GLN A 759 -18.53 19.35 33.94
C GLN A 759 -17.14 18.96 33.45
N ASP A 760 -16.79 17.67 33.55
CA ASP A 760 -15.51 17.12 33.10
C ASP A 760 -15.27 17.41 31.61
N PHE A 761 -16.29 17.21 30.78
CA PHE A 761 -16.23 17.54 29.36
C PHE A 761 -16.03 19.03 29.11
N VAL A 762 -16.78 19.90 29.78
CA VAL A 762 -16.63 21.36 29.63
C VAL A 762 -15.25 21.82 30.05
N GLU A 763 -14.70 21.27 31.14
CA GLU A 763 -13.34 21.53 31.59
C GLU A 763 -12.31 21.06 30.57
N ALA A 764 -12.43 19.83 30.07
CA ALA A 764 -11.55 19.29 29.03
C ALA A 764 -11.56 20.15 27.76
N VAL A 765 -12.73 20.62 27.31
CA VAL A 765 -12.83 21.54 26.16
C VAL A 765 -12.17 22.89 26.47
N ALA A 766 -12.40 23.47 27.65
CA ALA A 766 -11.84 24.76 28.04
C ALA A 766 -10.31 24.72 28.14
N LEU A 767 -9.76 23.60 28.62
CA LEU A 767 -8.33 23.36 28.74
C LEU A 767 -7.67 22.82 27.46
N GLN A 768 -8.46 22.54 26.42
CA GLN A 768 -8.01 21.87 25.18
C GLN A 768 -7.39 20.48 25.43
N ARG A 769 -7.94 19.75 26.40
CA ARG A 769 -7.49 18.43 26.84
C ARG A 769 -8.55 17.35 26.68
N LEU A 770 -9.17 17.26 25.50
CA LEU A 770 -10.14 16.18 25.20
C LEU A 770 -9.50 14.78 25.24
N ASP A 771 -8.18 14.71 25.07
CA ASP A 771 -7.38 13.51 25.29
C ASP A 771 -7.47 12.96 26.72
N SER A 772 -7.71 13.82 27.73
CA SER A 772 -7.94 13.36 29.10
C SER A 772 -9.22 12.54 29.29
N LEU A 773 -10.13 12.59 28.31
CA LEU A 773 -11.38 11.83 28.28
C LEU A 773 -11.37 10.74 27.19
N ASP A 774 -10.20 10.42 26.60
CA ASP A 774 -10.09 9.51 25.46
C ASP A 774 -10.68 8.12 25.77
N ALA A 775 -11.67 7.73 24.98
CA ALA A 775 -12.38 6.47 25.10
C ALA A 775 -11.48 5.24 24.87
N PHE A 776 -10.40 5.41 24.10
CA PHE A 776 -9.49 4.33 23.71
C PHE A 776 -8.28 4.19 24.65
N GLY A 777 -8.08 5.12 25.59
CA GLY A 777 -7.09 5.00 26.67
C GLY A 777 -5.62 5.08 26.22
N GLY A 778 -5.35 5.71 25.07
CA GLY A 778 -4.10 5.59 24.35
C GLY A 778 -3.05 6.70 24.48
N ARG A 779 -3.21 7.68 25.37
CA ARG A 779 -2.29 8.83 25.46
C ARG A 779 -1.80 9.14 26.86
#